data_AF-A0A4R3PR13-F1
#
_entry.id   AF-A0A4R3PR13-F1
#
_cell.length_a   1.000
_cell.length_b   1.000
_cell.length_c   1.000
_cell.angle_alpha   90.00
_cell.angle_beta   90.00
_cell.angle_gamma   90.00
#
_symmetry.space_group_name_H-M   'P 1'
#
loop_
_entity.id
_entity.type
_entity.pdbx_description
1 polymer ?
#
loop_
_entity_poly.entity_id
_entity_poly.type
_entity_poly.pdbx_seq_one_letter_code
_entity_poly.pdbx_strand_id
1 'polypeptide(L)'
;MVAPHQIASYGKGRIDKSTKIVSAAEAVATICPGDTVAFSGFVGIGTPEAVICAFEKRFLETGEPSNLTLVFAAAPGNGKDKGLNRLAHDGLVKRLIGGHFKLVPKLARLAVSGKCEAYNLPLGIISHLFREIAGGKPGLISKVGLRTFIDPRIDGGKINSKTIENLVKLTEINGKEWLFYKTFPIHVAILRGTTADPSGNVTMEKEALTLDNLTIATAAKNSGGIVIAQVERIAAAGSLNPRDVKIPGHLVDWVVVAEPEHHMQTYATPYNGAFSGEFRAPPDSAASMELNERKIIARRGALELRMGDVVNLGIGVPEGVAAVATEEGIIDKITLTTESGTIGGTPQSGLDFGAAKNPESIIDQNQMFDLIDGGGLDIAVLGFAQVDAQANVNVSRFGDVLAGAGGFINISQNTRRLVFCGTFTKDLRTEIRDGKLVILQEGQAKFIEKVEQITFSGEYARETHQTVLIVTERCVFSLIPEGLELIEVAPGIDIERDILAHMEFRPIIRQPREMAAVIFADGPMNLDQLLLERMLSERIEFDAERSTRPPAIGWTPASSIPRLVTPSFEEKPTMPTSQTSDIQTLTNQINEMLTKFNMPGVDPAALVREQARNIEAVAQATQVANKGAYGVAEKQLELFRAASSQLLMMFEDAALAPKERSELAKQAYEVALNGSREITSMAVKASENAFAITRKRMTEIFEQFRKAATIGKDT
;
A
#
# COMPACT_ATOMS: atom_id res chain seq x y z
N MET A 1 -25.03 -23.85 32.07
CA MET A 1 -23.89 -23.77 33.01
C MET A 1 -23.38 -22.34 32.96
N VAL A 2 -23.03 -21.73 34.09
CA VAL A 2 -22.49 -20.35 34.11
C VAL A 2 -21.03 -20.39 33.67
N ALA A 3 -20.62 -19.48 32.78
CA ALA A 3 -19.26 -19.45 32.23
C ALA A 3 -18.20 -19.15 33.31
N PRO A 4 -16.94 -19.62 33.19
CA PRO A 4 -15.96 -19.62 34.28
C PRO A 4 -15.38 -18.25 34.69
N HIS A 5 -15.82 -17.14 34.07
CA HIS A 5 -15.26 -15.78 34.25
C HIS A 5 -15.57 -15.12 35.62
N GLN A 6 -15.52 -15.88 36.72
CA GLN A 6 -15.71 -15.38 38.07
C GLN A 6 -14.44 -14.72 38.62
N ILE A 7 -14.31 -13.41 38.34
CA ILE A 7 -13.64 -12.38 39.15
C ILE A 7 -12.34 -12.86 39.85
N ALA A 8 -11.22 -12.90 39.12
CA ALA A 8 -9.91 -12.93 39.77
C ALA A 8 -9.67 -11.59 40.50
N SER A 9 -9.19 -11.64 41.73
CA SER A 9 -9.01 -10.47 42.61
C SER A 9 -7.73 -9.70 42.33
N TYR A 10 -7.48 -9.33 41.06
CA TYR A 10 -6.43 -8.41 40.66
C TYR A 10 -7.04 -7.03 40.41
N GLY A 11 -6.52 -5.99 41.09
CA GLY A 11 -7.25 -4.74 41.32
C GLY A 11 -8.03 -4.78 42.64
N LYS A 12 -7.98 -3.69 43.42
CA LYS A 12 -8.55 -3.64 44.79
C LYS A 12 -10.06 -3.38 44.80
N GLY A 13 -10.85 -4.30 44.26
CA GLY A 13 -12.31 -4.20 44.28
C GLY A 13 -13.02 -5.36 43.57
N ARG A 14 -14.34 -5.46 43.78
CA ARG A 14 -15.21 -6.11 42.79
C ARG A 14 -15.33 -5.16 41.62
N ILE A 15 -15.12 -5.64 40.38
CA ILE A 15 -15.38 -4.85 39.17
C ILE A 15 -16.82 -4.34 39.23
N ASP A 16 -16.99 -3.02 39.13
CA ASP A 16 -18.32 -2.41 39.13
C ASP A 16 -19.04 -2.75 37.81
N LYS A 17 -20.11 -3.53 37.92
CA LYS A 17 -20.95 -3.93 36.79
C LYS A 17 -22.00 -2.89 36.40
N SER A 18 -22.04 -1.74 37.08
CA SER A 18 -22.90 -0.61 36.72
C SER A 18 -22.40 0.14 35.47
N THR A 19 -21.11 -0.01 35.15
CA THR A 19 -20.41 0.63 34.01
C THR A 19 -19.61 -0.40 33.22
N LYS A 20 -19.33 -0.08 31.95
CA LYS A 20 -18.35 -0.81 31.12
C LYS A 20 -16.96 -0.17 31.15
N ILE A 21 -16.88 1.10 31.56
CA ILE A 21 -15.64 1.87 31.57
C ILE A 21 -14.88 1.49 32.84
N VAL A 22 -13.72 0.85 32.67
CA VAL A 22 -12.91 0.27 33.75
C VAL A 22 -11.43 0.56 33.53
N SER A 23 -10.61 0.39 34.57
CA SER A 23 -9.16 0.47 34.40
C SER A 23 -8.63 -0.71 33.59
N ALA A 24 -7.47 -0.52 32.95
CA ALA A 24 -6.79 -1.60 32.23
C ALA A 24 -6.50 -2.82 33.14
N ALA A 25 -6.21 -2.59 34.42
CA ALA A 25 -5.95 -3.64 35.41
C ALA A 25 -7.20 -4.49 35.71
N GLU A 26 -8.37 -3.85 35.87
CA GLU A 26 -9.65 -4.55 36.07
C GLU A 26 -10.08 -5.32 34.82
N ALA A 27 -9.89 -4.73 33.63
CA ALA A 27 -10.18 -5.41 32.37
C ALA A 27 -9.33 -6.69 32.22
N VAL A 28 -8.00 -6.61 32.36
CA VAL A 28 -7.14 -7.80 32.22
C VAL A 28 -7.32 -8.80 33.36
N ALA A 29 -7.84 -8.41 34.53
CA ALA A 29 -8.16 -9.34 35.63
C ALA A 29 -9.24 -10.37 35.24
N THR A 30 -10.07 -10.08 34.25
CA THR A 30 -11.12 -11.00 33.76
C THR A 30 -10.61 -12.14 32.88
N ILE A 31 -9.33 -12.09 32.46
CA ILE A 31 -8.68 -13.13 31.65
C ILE A 31 -8.27 -14.30 32.54
N CYS A 32 -8.63 -15.51 32.13
CA CYS A 32 -8.43 -16.76 32.84
C CYS A 32 -7.24 -17.58 32.29
N PRO A 33 -6.61 -18.45 33.10
CA PRO A 33 -5.60 -19.38 32.60
C PRO A 33 -6.18 -20.32 31.54
N GLY A 34 -5.42 -20.57 30.47
CA GLY A 34 -5.86 -21.39 29.34
C GLY A 34 -6.76 -20.68 28.31
N ASP A 35 -7.09 -19.41 28.49
CA ASP A 35 -7.89 -18.64 27.54
C ASP A 35 -7.23 -18.56 26.15
N THR A 36 -8.10 -18.39 25.13
CA THR A 36 -7.69 -18.09 23.76
C THR A 36 -7.92 -16.61 23.53
N VAL A 37 -6.84 -15.85 23.44
CA VAL A 37 -6.86 -14.39 23.38
C VAL A 37 -6.53 -13.94 21.96
N ALA A 38 -7.52 -13.34 21.29
CA ALA A 38 -7.35 -12.71 19.99
C ALA A 38 -7.02 -11.22 20.16
N PHE A 39 -6.02 -10.75 19.42
CA PHE A 39 -5.60 -9.35 19.43
C PHE A 39 -5.92 -8.69 18.09
N SER A 40 -6.47 -7.49 18.16
CA SER A 40 -6.42 -6.54 17.04
C SER A 40 -5.02 -5.94 16.91
N GLY A 41 -4.69 -5.50 15.71
CA GLY A 41 -3.45 -4.80 15.39
C GLY A 41 -2.83 -5.30 14.09
N PHE A 42 -2.12 -4.39 13.42
CA PHE A 42 -1.30 -4.69 12.26
C PHE A 42 0.00 -3.93 12.37
N VAL A 43 1.11 -4.64 12.63
CA VAL A 43 2.45 -4.03 12.75
C VAL A 43 2.50 -2.97 13.86
N GLY A 44 2.40 -1.68 13.55
CA GLY A 44 2.36 -0.60 14.54
C GLY A 44 0.97 -0.03 14.80
N ILE A 45 -0.03 -0.43 14.01
CA ILE A 45 -1.33 0.21 13.88
C ILE A 45 -2.38 -0.60 14.64
N GLY A 46 -3.36 0.07 15.25
CA GLY A 46 -4.49 -0.60 15.92
C GLY A 46 -4.09 -1.35 17.20
N THR A 47 -2.87 -1.16 17.72
CA THR A 47 -2.40 -1.88 18.90
C THR A 47 -3.05 -1.37 20.20
N PRO A 48 -3.66 -2.25 21.02
CA PRO A 48 -4.18 -1.90 22.36
C PRO A 48 -3.05 -1.93 23.42
N GLU A 49 -2.06 -1.05 23.27
CA GLU A 49 -0.82 -1.07 24.08
C GLU A 49 -1.06 -0.93 25.59
N ALA A 50 -2.01 -0.11 26.05
CA ALA A 50 -2.27 0.09 27.49
C ALA A 50 -2.81 -1.19 28.14
N VAL A 51 -3.69 -1.92 27.44
CA VAL A 51 -4.21 -3.21 27.90
C VAL A 51 -3.10 -4.26 27.90
N ILE A 52 -2.25 -4.29 26.87
CA ILE A 52 -1.10 -5.22 26.81
C ILE A 52 -0.08 -4.93 27.92
N CYS A 53 0.22 -3.66 28.22
CA CYS A 53 1.06 -3.25 29.34
C CYS A 53 0.48 -3.71 30.70
N ALA A 54 -0.82 -3.54 30.91
CA ALA A 54 -1.49 -4.02 32.12
C ALA A 54 -1.48 -5.57 32.22
N PHE A 55 -1.57 -6.27 31.09
CA PHE A 55 -1.48 -7.73 31.02
C PHE A 55 -0.08 -8.21 31.43
N GLU A 56 0.97 -7.70 30.80
CA GLU A 56 2.37 -8.02 31.15
C GLU A 56 2.63 -7.76 32.63
N LYS A 57 2.19 -6.58 33.14
CA LYS A 57 2.31 -6.25 34.56
C LYS A 57 1.60 -7.26 35.47
N ARG A 58 0.35 -7.64 35.16
CA ARG A 58 -0.41 -8.64 35.95
C ARG A 58 0.35 -9.97 36.01
N PHE A 59 0.86 -10.45 34.88
CA PHE A 59 1.62 -11.70 34.84
C PHE A 59 2.93 -11.61 35.64
N LEU A 60 3.68 -10.53 35.50
CA LEU A 60 4.94 -10.34 36.24
C LEU A 60 4.73 -10.19 37.75
N GLU A 61 3.61 -9.62 38.20
CA GLU A 61 3.29 -9.45 39.63
C GLU A 61 2.67 -10.70 40.28
N THR A 62 2.02 -11.59 39.50
CA THR A 62 1.19 -12.68 40.05
C THR A 62 1.49 -14.08 39.53
N GLY A 63 2.23 -14.21 38.42
CA GLY A 63 2.40 -15.47 37.69
C GLY A 63 1.18 -15.90 36.86
N GLU A 64 0.09 -15.12 36.83
CA GLU A 64 -1.17 -15.47 36.18
C GLU A 64 -1.72 -14.31 35.31
N PRO A 65 -2.52 -14.60 34.27
CA PRO A 65 -2.97 -15.92 33.84
C PRO A 65 -1.88 -16.67 33.06
N SER A 66 -1.87 -18.00 33.18
CA SER A 66 -0.90 -18.88 32.53
C SER A 66 -1.50 -19.70 31.38
N ASN A 67 -0.63 -20.35 30.58
CA ASN A 67 -1.00 -21.36 29.58
C ASN A 67 -1.93 -20.90 28.44
N LEU A 68 -1.85 -19.63 28.04
CA LEU A 68 -2.74 -19.03 27.04
C LEU A 68 -2.48 -19.51 25.60
N THR A 69 -3.51 -19.41 24.76
CA THR A 69 -3.36 -19.40 23.30
C THR A 69 -3.46 -17.96 22.80
N LEU A 70 -2.42 -17.41 22.17
CA LEU A 70 -2.49 -16.07 21.56
C LEU A 70 -2.77 -16.21 20.05
N VAL A 71 -3.69 -15.39 19.54
CA VAL A 71 -4.15 -15.41 18.13
C VAL A 71 -4.07 -14.01 17.53
N PHE A 72 -3.46 -13.88 16.36
CA PHE A 72 -3.30 -12.60 15.67
C PHE A 72 -3.09 -12.80 14.17
N ALA A 73 -3.69 -11.94 13.33
CA ALA A 73 -3.44 -11.95 11.89
C ALA A 73 -2.01 -11.42 11.62
N ALA A 74 -1.75 -10.14 11.82
CA ALA A 74 -0.40 -9.62 12.02
C ALA A 74 -0.15 -9.42 13.51
N ALA A 75 1.03 -9.79 14.01
CA ALA A 75 1.37 -9.45 15.39
C ALA A 75 1.64 -7.94 15.53
N PRO A 76 0.95 -7.21 16.41
CA PRO A 76 1.36 -5.86 16.74
C PRO A 76 2.67 -5.87 17.53
N GLY A 77 3.64 -5.07 17.09
CA GLY A 77 4.97 -4.96 17.70
C GLY A 77 5.88 -3.95 16.98
N ASN A 78 6.91 -3.46 17.69
CA ASN A 78 7.88 -2.48 17.18
C ASN A 78 9.23 -3.09 16.76
N GLY A 79 9.31 -4.43 16.65
CA GLY A 79 10.57 -5.14 16.43
C GLY A 79 11.50 -5.23 17.64
N LYS A 80 11.06 -4.80 18.84
CA LYS A 80 11.88 -4.77 20.06
C LYS A 80 11.13 -5.31 21.28
N ASP A 81 10.23 -4.52 21.83
CA ASP A 81 9.72 -4.63 23.21
C ASP A 81 8.25 -4.22 23.39
N LYS A 82 7.68 -3.40 22.51
CA LYS A 82 6.25 -3.03 22.51
C LYS A 82 5.37 -4.11 21.87
N GLY A 83 4.06 -3.98 22.06
CA GLY A 83 3.05 -4.89 21.50
C GLY A 83 3.18 -6.30 22.08
N LEU A 84 2.89 -7.34 21.31
CA LEU A 84 2.86 -8.71 21.85
C LEU A 84 4.23 -9.25 22.28
N ASN A 85 5.34 -8.54 22.02
CA ASN A 85 6.64 -8.83 22.66
C ASN A 85 6.54 -8.83 24.19
N ARG A 86 5.62 -8.04 24.76
CA ARG A 86 5.33 -7.97 26.20
C ARG A 86 4.73 -9.24 26.79
N LEU A 87 4.20 -10.13 25.94
CA LEU A 87 3.58 -11.38 26.36
C LEU A 87 4.48 -12.60 26.10
N ALA A 88 5.74 -12.37 25.71
CA ALA A 88 6.71 -13.42 25.39
C ALA A 88 7.43 -13.97 26.64
N HIS A 89 6.65 -14.39 27.64
CA HIS A 89 7.15 -14.94 28.91
C HIS A 89 6.93 -16.45 29.01
N ASP A 90 7.88 -17.15 29.63
CA ASP A 90 7.75 -18.58 29.92
C ASP A 90 6.56 -18.82 30.88
N GLY A 91 5.73 -19.83 30.61
CA GLY A 91 4.53 -20.14 31.40
C GLY A 91 3.27 -19.32 31.03
N LEU A 92 3.42 -18.09 30.54
CA LEU A 92 2.30 -17.27 30.06
C LEU A 92 1.66 -17.87 28.79
N VAL A 93 2.48 -18.23 27.81
CA VAL A 93 2.01 -18.69 26.49
C VAL A 93 2.20 -20.20 26.31
N LYS A 94 1.09 -20.93 26.16
CA LYS A 94 1.08 -22.33 25.72
C LYS A 94 1.16 -22.46 24.21
N ARG A 95 0.40 -21.63 23.48
CA ARG A 95 0.20 -21.76 22.03
C ARG A 95 0.19 -20.40 21.32
N LEU A 96 0.78 -20.34 20.13
CA LEU A 96 0.72 -19.21 19.20
C LEU A 96 0.04 -19.63 17.90
N ILE A 97 -0.90 -18.83 17.41
CA ILE A 97 -1.50 -18.94 16.07
C ILE A 97 -1.39 -17.57 15.42
N GLY A 98 -0.37 -17.38 14.58
CA GLY A 98 0.02 -16.06 14.08
C GLY A 98 0.23 -16.02 12.57
N GLY A 99 -0.07 -14.90 11.90
CA GLY A 99 0.20 -14.74 10.47
C GLY A 99 1.57 -14.15 10.16
N HIS A 100 2.01 -13.17 10.96
CA HIS A 100 3.31 -12.51 10.80
C HIS A 100 3.98 -12.24 12.15
N PHE A 101 5.27 -12.56 12.25
CA PHE A 101 6.07 -12.57 13.49
C PHE A 101 7.26 -11.60 13.48
N LYS A 102 7.63 -11.02 12.34
CA LYS A 102 8.88 -10.25 12.15
C LYS A 102 9.08 -9.10 13.16
N LEU A 103 8.01 -8.43 13.59
CA LEU A 103 8.06 -7.33 14.57
C LEU A 103 7.81 -7.75 16.02
N VAL A 104 7.64 -9.05 16.26
CA VAL A 104 7.56 -9.66 17.60
C VAL A 104 8.68 -10.68 17.84
N PRO A 105 9.97 -10.28 17.72
CA PRO A 105 11.10 -11.22 17.78
C PRO A 105 11.20 -11.97 19.12
N LYS A 106 10.63 -11.48 20.22
CA LYS A 106 10.55 -12.26 21.47
C LYS A 106 9.58 -13.45 21.34
N LEU A 107 8.40 -13.25 20.74
CA LEU A 107 7.46 -14.34 20.44
C LEU A 107 7.98 -15.27 19.35
N ALA A 108 8.63 -14.73 18.30
CA ALA A 108 9.26 -15.53 17.27
C ALA A 108 10.28 -16.52 17.85
N ARG A 109 11.12 -16.07 18.80
CA ARG A 109 12.04 -16.95 19.56
C ARG A 109 11.30 -17.99 20.41
N LEU A 110 10.20 -17.63 21.07
CA LEU A 110 9.39 -18.57 21.85
C LEU A 110 8.78 -19.68 20.96
N ALA A 111 8.40 -19.32 19.72
CA ALA A 111 7.90 -20.24 18.72
C ALA A 111 8.99 -21.19 18.19
N VAL A 112 10.12 -20.69 17.68
CA VAL A 112 11.16 -21.56 17.08
C VAL A 112 11.87 -22.44 18.12
N SER A 113 12.03 -21.97 19.36
CA SER A 113 12.70 -22.72 20.44
C SER A 113 11.89 -23.92 20.99
N GLY A 114 10.67 -24.16 20.49
CA GLY A 114 9.83 -25.27 20.97
C GLY A 114 9.31 -25.10 22.40
N LYS A 115 9.44 -23.92 23.00
CA LYS A 115 8.90 -23.63 24.35
C LYS A 115 7.38 -23.64 24.36
N CYS A 116 6.75 -23.08 23.33
CA CYS A 116 5.30 -23.11 23.10
C CYS A 116 4.94 -23.93 21.85
N GLU A 117 3.69 -24.33 21.72
CA GLU A 117 3.12 -24.77 20.43
C GLU A 117 3.00 -23.53 19.52
N ALA A 118 3.33 -23.64 18.23
CA ALA A 118 3.33 -22.51 17.32
C ALA A 118 2.91 -22.89 15.90
N TYR A 119 1.87 -22.22 15.42
CA TYR A 119 1.40 -22.25 14.04
C TYR A 119 1.66 -20.91 13.38
N ASN A 120 2.13 -20.98 12.13
CA ASN A 120 2.07 -19.86 11.21
C ASN A 120 1.12 -20.22 10.07
N LEU A 121 0.01 -19.48 9.98
CA LEU A 121 -0.97 -19.59 8.90
C LEU A 121 -0.90 -18.33 8.02
N PRO A 122 -1.42 -18.32 6.78
CA PRO A 122 -1.51 -17.09 6.01
C PRO A 122 -2.35 -16.04 6.74
N LEU A 123 -1.99 -14.76 6.62
CA LEU A 123 -2.64 -13.68 7.38
C LEU A 123 -4.13 -13.59 7.06
N GLY A 124 -4.50 -13.63 5.78
CA GLY A 124 -5.90 -13.60 5.35
C GLY A 124 -6.70 -14.81 5.81
N ILE A 125 -6.06 -15.99 5.90
CA ILE A 125 -6.68 -17.19 6.48
C ILE A 125 -7.04 -16.98 7.95
N ILE A 126 -6.23 -16.24 8.73
CA ILE A 126 -6.57 -15.91 10.13
C ILE A 126 -7.71 -14.89 10.18
N SER A 127 -7.67 -13.84 9.36
CA SER A 127 -8.75 -12.84 9.24
C SER A 127 -10.09 -13.48 8.84
N HIS A 128 -10.08 -14.43 7.90
CA HIS A 128 -11.25 -15.22 7.52
C HIS A 128 -11.64 -16.25 8.60
N LEU A 129 -10.70 -16.87 9.31
CA LEU A 129 -11.03 -17.74 10.45
C LEU A 129 -11.76 -16.97 11.56
N PHE A 130 -11.42 -15.71 11.83
CA PHE A 130 -12.24 -14.88 12.73
C PHE A 130 -13.68 -14.76 12.23
N ARG A 131 -13.90 -14.59 10.90
CA ARG A 131 -15.24 -14.55 10.30
C ARG A 131 -15.97 -15.88 10.43
N GLU A 132 -15.29 -17.00 10.20
CA GLU A 132 -15.89 -18.32 10.34
C GLU A 132 -16.27 -18.63 11.80
N ILE A 133 -15.43 -18.24 12.77
CA ILE A 133 -15.74 -18.36 14.21
C ILE A 133 -16.93 -17.46 14.57
N ALA A 134 -16.93 -16.20 14.13
CA ALA A 134 -18.06 -15.28 14.30
C ALA A 134 -19.36 -15.82 13.69
N GLY A 135 -19.29 -16.48 12.54
CA GLY A 135 -20.43 -17.12 11.86
C GLY A 135 -20.85 -18.48 12.40
N GLY A 136 -20.19 -19.00 13.46
CA GLY A 136 -20.45 -20.32 14.03
C GLY A 136 -20.14 -21.49 13.08
N LYS A 137 -19.17 -21.31 12.18
CA LYS A 137 -18.84 -22.27 11.12
C LYS A 137 -17.77 -23.28 11.58
N PRO A 138 -17.76 -24.51 11.04
CA PRO A 138 -16.84 -25.58 11.49
C PRO A 138 -15.39 -25.39 11.01
N GLY A 139 -15.16 -24.53 10.02
CA GLY A 139 -13.86 -24.32 9.39
C GLY A 139 -13.97 -23.45 8.15
N LEU A 140 -12.84 -22.87 7.74
CA LEU A 140 -12.67 -22.16 6.47
C LEU A 140 -12.20 -23.14 5.39
N ILE A 141 -12.72 -23.00 4.17
CA ILE A 141 -12.26 -23.74 2.99
C ILE A 141 -11.57 -22.74 2.06
N SER A 142 -10.29 -22.95 1.73
CA SER A 142 -9.54 -22.09 0.82
C SER A 142 -8.47 -22.88 0.05
N LYS A 143 -8.01 -22.34 -1.08
CA LYS A 143 -6.83 -22.86 -1.79
C LYS A 143 -5.53 -22.25 -1.32
N VAL A 144 -5.59 -21.07 -0.68
CA VAL A 144 -4.41 -20.39 -0.13
C VAL A 144 -3.72 -21.36 0.82
N GLY A 145 -2.44 -21.60 0.59
CA GLY A 145 -1.60 -22.57 1.31
C GLY A 145 -1.29 -23.87 0.55
N LEU A 146 -2.02 -24.24 -0.51
CA LEU A 146 -1.72 -25.45 -1.30
C LEU A 146 -0.30 -25.41 -1.87
N ARG A 147 0.41 -26.55 -1.82
CA ARG A 147 1.82 -26.71 -2.24
C ARG A 147 2.85 -25.82 -1.49
N THR A 148 2.44 -25.09 -0.46
CA THR A 148 3.34 -24.33 0.43
C THR A 148 3.54 -25.08 1.75
N PHE A 149 4.35 -24.56 2.67
CA PHE A 149 4.49 -25.13 4.01
C PHE A 149 3.17 -25.21 4.81
N ILE A 150 2.14 -24.48 4.40
CA ILE A 150 0.79 -24.55 4.98
C ILE A 150 0.06 -25.85 4.60
N ASP A 151 0.43 -26.46 3.46
CA ASP A 151 -0.12 -27.75 3.03
C ASP A 151 0.23 -28.83 4.06
N PRO A 152 -0.75 -29.61 4.56
CA PRO A 152 -0.51 -30.65 5.56
C PRO A 152 0.30 -31.84 5.06
N ARG A 153 0.63 -31.89 3.75
CA ARG A 153 1.64 -32.80 3.18
C ARG A 153 3.09 -32.34 3.41
N ILE A 154 3.29 -31.07 3.79
CA ILE A 154 4.59 -30.46 4.08
C ILE A 154 4.69 -30.22 5.59
N ASP A 155 4.42 -29.00 6.09
CA ASP A 155 4.47 -28.69 7.53
C ASP A 155 3.07 -28.50 8.15
N GLY A 156 2.01 -28.32 7.37
CA GLY A 156 0.68 -27.98 7.89
C GLY A 156 0.64 -26.65 8.65
N GLY A 157 1.55 -25.73 8.35
CA GLY A 157 1.74 -24.46 9.06
C GLY A 157 2.40 -24.58 10.45
N LYS A 158 2.93 -25.75 10.83
CA LYS A 158 3.58 -25.98 12.13
C LYS A 158 5.00 -25.43 12.14
N ILE A 159 5.40 -24.74 13.22
CA ILE A 159 6.73 -24.13 13.33
C ILE A 159 7.76 -25.03 14.03
N ASN A 160 7.32 -25.94 14.91
CA ASN A 160 8.21 -26.75 15.73
C ASN A 160 7.63 -28.16 16.01
N SER A 161 8.48 -29.07 16.48
CA SER A 161 8.11 -30.47 16.79
C SER A 161 7.18 -30.63 18.00
N LYS A 162 7.04 -29.62 18.87
CA LYS A 162 6.05 -29.60 19.95
C LYS A 162 4.62 -29.40 19.42
N THR A 163 4.48 -28.87 18.20
CA THR A 163 3.19 -28.52 17.59
C THR A 163 2.60 -29.72 16.86
N ILE A 164 1.80 -30.53 17.55
CA ILE A 164 1.33 -31.82 17.02
C ILE A 164 -0.09 -31.79 16.41
N GLU A 165 -0.99 -30.93 16.88
CA GLU A 165 -2.38 -30.88 16.39
C GLU A 165 -2.46 -30.41 14.92
N ASN A 166 -3.37 -30.99 14.14
CA ASN A 166 -3.59 -30.60 12.75
C ASN A 166 -4.72 -29.57 12.68
N LEU A 167 -4.37 -28.29 12.47
CA LEU A 167 -5.33 -27.22 12.20
C LEU A 167 -5.70 -27.13 10.71
N VAL A 168 -4.83 -27.60 9.82
CA VAL A 168 -5.06 -27.66 8.37
C VAL A 168 -5.28 -29.12 7.95
N LYS A 169 -6.23 -29.35 7.03
CA LYS A 169 -6.50 -30.65 6.39
C LYS A 169 -6.66 -30.47 4.88
N LEU A 170 -6.20 -31.43 4.10
CA LEU A 170 -6.54 -31.52 2.69
C LEU A 170 -7.97 -32.09 2.56
N THR A 171 -8.77 -31.53 1.67
CA THR A 171 -10.10 -32.03 1.30
C THR A 171 -10.31 -31.89 -0.19
N GLU A 172 -11.17 -32.74 -0.78
CA GLU A 172 -11.61 -32.59 -2.16
C GLU A 172 -13.03 -32.01 -2.18
N ILE A 173 -13.28 -31.04 -3.05
CA ILE A 173 -14.61 -30.48 -3.31
C ILE A 173 -14.72 -30.24 -4.82
N ASN A 174 -15.74 -30.84 -5.45
CA ASN A 174 -16.00 -30.76 -6.89
C ASN A 174 -14.77 -31.16 -7.74
N GLY A 175 -14.08 -32.25 -7.38
CA GLY A 175 -12.90 -32.74 -8.11
C GLY A 175 -11.66 -31.84 -8.03
N LYS A 176 -11.61 -30.92 -7.06
CA LYS A 176 -10.47 -30.01 -6.83
C LYS A 176 -9.98 -30.14 -5.39
N GLU A 177 -8.66 -30.06 -5.20
CA GLU A 177 -8.06 -29.95 -3.87
C GLU A 177 -8.37 -28.60 -3.22
N TRP A 178 -8.63 -28.62 -1.91
CA TRP A 178 -8.77 -27.46 -1.05
C TRP A 178 -8.13 -27.75 0.32
N LEU A 179 -7.75 -26.69 1.03
CA LEU A 179 -7.38 -26.76 2.43
C LEU A 179 -8.58 -26.37 3.31
N PHE A 180 -8.90 -27.24 4.26
CA PHE A 180 -9.84 -26.99 5.33
C PHE A 180 -9.07 -26.57 6.59
N TYR A 181 -9.34 -25.35 7.05
CA TYR A 181 -8.78 -24.76 8.26
C TYR A 181 -9.79 -24.85 9.40
N LYS A 182 -9.45 -25.58 10.46
CA LYS A 182 -10.32 -25.84 11.61
C LYS A 182 -10.53 -24.57 12.46
N THR A 183 -11.78 -24.23 12.78
CA THR A 183 -12.10 -23.16 13.74
C THR A 183 -11.86 -23.59 15.20
N PHE A 184 -11.74 -22.59 16.08
CA PHE A 184 -11.53 -22.75 17.52
C PHE A 184 -12.18 -21.56 18.27
N PRO A 185 -12.59 -21.71 19.54
CA PRO A 185 -13.22 -20.62 20.28
C PRO A 185 -12.22 -19.49 20.60
N ILE A 186 -12.71 -18.25 20.58
CA ILE A 186 -12.01 -17.07 21.10
C ILE A 186 -12.62 -16.73 22.46
N HIS A 187 -11.85 -16.86 23.54
CA HIS A 187 -12.34 -16.61 24.90
C HIS A 187 -12.25 -15.13 25.28
N VAL A 188 -11.25 -14.42 24.75
CA VAL A 188 -11.04 -12.98 24.97
C VAL A 188 -10.66 -12.30 23.66
N ALA A 189 -11.32 -11.19 23.34
CA ALA A 189 -10.87 -10.24 22.32
C ALA A 189 -10.27 -9.00 22.98
N ILE A 190 -9.08 -8.58 22.53
CA ILE A 190 -8.45 -7.31 22.95
C ILE A 190 -8.30 -6.43 21.72
N LEU A 191 -9.10 -5.36 21.69
CA LEU A 191 -9.39 -4.53 20.52
C LEU A 191 -9.06 -3.07 20.77
N ARG A 192 -9.07 -2.27 19.69
CA ARG A 192 -8.86 -0.82 19.75
C ARG A 192 -9.81 -0.08 18.83
N GLY A 193 -10.26 1.09 19.24
CA GLY A 193 -10.80 2.14 18.39
C GLY A 193 -10.47 3.52 18.97
N THR A 194 -11.06 4.58 18.41
CA THR A 194 -10.73 5.95 18.79
C THR A 194 -11.61 6.46 19.93
N THR A 195 -12.94 6.38 19.78
CA THR A 195 -13.92 6.91 20.76
C THR A 195 -14.94 5.84 21.13
N ALA A 196 -15.29 5.74 22.41
CA ALA A 196 -16.43 4.94 22.87
C ALA A 196 -17.54 5.79 23.52
N ASP A 197 -18.77 5.28 23.58
CA ASP A 197 -19.81 5.79 24.48
C ASP A 197 -19.96 4.91 25.74
N PRO A 198 -20.74 5.32 26.78
CA PRO A 198 -20.95 4.51 27.98
C PRO A 198 -21.68 3.19 27.76
N SER A 199 -22.33 2.99 26.60
CA SER A 199 -22.91 1.69 26.21
C SER A 199 -21.89 0.73 25.59
N GLY A 200 -20.69 1.24 25.27
CA GLY A 200 -19.58 0.54 24.65
C GLY A 200 -19.55 0.62 23.13
N ASN A 201 -20.38 1.45 22.48
CA ASN A 201 -20.30 1.62 21.03
C ASN A 201 -18.97 2.30 20.68
N VAL A 202 -18.20 1.77 19.71
CA VAL A 202 -16.86 2.27 19.36
C VAL A 202 -16.79 2.78 17.92
N THR A 203 -16.26 3.98 17.72
CA THR A 203 -15.88 4.57 16.42
C THR A 203 -14.35 4.56 16.24
N MET A 204 -13.87 4.73 15.00
CA MET A 204 -12.46 4.60 14.62
C MET A 204 -11.94 5.79 13.80
N GLU A 205 -12.47 6.99 14.05
CA GLU A 205 -12.27 8.18 13.21
C GLU A 205 -10.83 8.72 13.17
N LYS A 206 -9.95 8.30 14.09
CA LYS A 206 -8.51 8.60 14.03
C LYS A 206 -7.65 7.39 13.72
N GLU A 207 -8.19 6.18 13.68
CA GLU A 207 -7.38 5.00 13.35
C GLU A 207 -6.96 5.07 11.87
N ALA A 208 -5.72 4.67 11.56
CA ALA A 208 -5.29 4.55 10.17
C ALA A 208 -5.92 3.35 9.44
N LEU A 209 -6.52 2.42 10.19
CA LEU A 209 -7.07 1.15 9.72
C LEU A 209 -8.21 0.68 10.66
N THR A 210 -9.25 0.05 10.11
CA THR A 210 -10.34 -0.56 10.90
C THR A 210 -10.07 -2.02 11.29
N LEU A 211 -9.23 -2.74 10.52
CA LEU A 211 -8.79 -4.12 10.77
C LEU A 211 -9.94 -5.12 10.95
N ASP A 212 -9.69 -6.27 11.58
CA ASP A 212 -10.68 -7.31 11.86
C ASP A 212 -11.52 -7.06 13.13
N ASN A 213 -11.50 -5.85 13.69
CA ASN A 213 -12.03 -5.53 15.02
C ASN A 213 -13.47 -6.03 15.28
N LEU A 214 -14.42 -5.72 14.39
CA LEU A 214 -15.82 -6.15 14.49
C LEU A 214 -15.95 -7.68 14.46
N THR A 215 -15.17 -8.31 13.59
CA THR A 215 -15.17 -9.76 13.37
C THR A 215 -14.62 -10.49 14.59
N ILE A 216 -13.51 -10.01 15.17
CA ILE A 216 -12.91 -10.57 16.40
C ILE A 216 -13.86 -10.37 17.60
N ALA A 217 -14.51 -9.21 17.74
CA ALA A 217 -15.52 -8.97 18.78
C ALA A 217 -16.65 -10.00 18.70
N THR A 218 -17.20 -10.19 17.50
CA THR A 218 -18.29 -11.12 17.23
C THR A 218 -17.86 -12.58 17.47
N ALA A 219 -16.64 -12.95 17.06
CA ALA A 219 -16.05 -14.26 17.30
C ALA A 219 -15.92 -14.58 18.79
N ALA A 220 -15.50 -13.61 19.61
CA ALA A 220 -15.42 -13.77 21.06
C ALA A 220 -16.81 -13.95 21.69
N LYS A 221 -17.77 -13.07 21.39
CA LYS A 221 -19.13 -13.18 21.97
C LYS A 221 -19.85 -14.46 21.55
N ASN A 222 -19.73 -14.90 20.30
CA ASN A 222 -20.34 -16.14 19.82
C ASN A 222 -19.60 -17.40 20.31
N SER A 223 -18.36 -17.27 20.80
CA SER A 223 -17.66 -18.31 21.58
C SER A 223 -18.04 -18.30 23.07
N GLY A 224 -18.92 -17.41 23.51
CA GLY A 224 -19.29 -17.22 24.93
C GLY A 224 -18.28 -16.41 25.76
N GLY A 225 -17.29 -15.81 25.11
CA GLY A 225 -16.21 -15.05 25.73
C GLY A 225 -16.50 -13.56 25.93
N ILE A 226 -15.44 -12.79 26.15
CA ILE A 226 -15.49 -11.36 26.49
C ILE A 226 -14.70 -10.48 25.50
N VAL A 227 -15.04 -9.19 25.44
CA VAL A 227 -14.39 -8.19 24.60
C VAL A 227 -13.93 -7.00 25.43
N ILE A 228 -12.64 -6.70 25.35
CA ILE A 228 -11.99 -5.51 25.92
C ILE A 228 -11.64 -4.56 24.77
N ALA A 229 -12.17 -3.34 24.78
CA ALA A 229 -11.89 -2.31 23.79
C ALA A 229 -11.09 -1.15 24.40
N GLN A 230 -9.90 -0.89 23.89
CA GLN A 230 -9.10 0.29 24.21
C GLN A 230 -9.55 1.49 23.36
N VAL A 231 -9.71 2.67 23.96
CA VAL A 231 -10.05 3.93 23.27
C VAL A 231 -9.22 5.13 23.73
N GLU A 232 -9.17 6.18 22.92
CA GLU A 232 -8.56 7.47 23.26
C GLU A 232 -9.44 8.27 24.23
N ARG A 233 -10.78 8.21 24.04
CA ARG A 233 -11.74 9.07 24.76
C ARG A 233 -13.14 8.46 24.86
N ILE A 234 -13.94 9.02 25.76
CA ILE A 234 -15.36 8.71 25.94
C ILE A 234 -16.22 9.88 25.46
N ALA A 235 -17.23 9.60 24.64
CA ALA A 235 -18.27 10.51 24.21
C ALA A 235 -19.52 10.43 25.12
N ALA A 236 -20.46 11.36 24.95
CA ALA A 236 -21.73 11.29 25.66
C ALA A 236 -22.59 10.12 25.15
N ALA A 237 -23.47 9.59 26.00
CA ALA A 237 -24.39 8.52 25.60
C ALA A 237 -25.28 8.97 24.43
N GLY A 238 -25.28 8.20 23.34
CA GLY A 238 -26.07 8.50 22.15
C GLY A 238 -25.54 9.63 21.26
N SER A 239 -24.33 10.16 21.50
CA SER A 239 -23.75 11.23 20.66
C SER A 239 -22.90 10.72 19.48
N LEU A 240 -22.66 9.42 19.37
CA LEU A 240 -21.94 8.81 18.24
C LEU A 240 -22.87 8.63 17.04
N ASN A 241 -22.40 8.97 15.84
CA ASN A 241 -23.14 8.69 14.61
C ASN A 241 -23.25 7.17 14.41
N PRO A 242 -24.46 6.59 14.32
CA PRO A 242 -24.63 5.14 14.22
C PRO A 242 -24.06 4.54 12.91
N ARG A 243 -23.78 5.35 11.88
CA ARG A 243 -23.10 4.90 10.66
C ARG A 243 -21.59 4.70 10.83
N ASP A 244 -21.00 5.36 11.83
CA ASP A 244 -19.55 5.38 12.05
C ASP A 244 -19.14 4.41 13.18
N VAL A 245 -20.10 3.83 13.90
CA VAL A 245 -19.89 2.80 14.93
C VAL A 245 -19.39 1.52 14.25
N LYS A 246 -18.12 1.19 14.50
CA LYS A 246 -17.44 -0.01 13.98
C LYS A 246 -17.58 -1.22 14.89
N ILE A 247 -17.66 -1.02 16.20
CA ILE A 247 -17.94 -2.09 17.17
C ILE A 247 -19.23 -1.72 17.93
N PRO A 248 -20.35 -2.40 17.69
CA PRO A 248 -21.58 -2.21 18.44
C PRO A 248 -21.41 -2.51 19.93
N GLY A 249 -21.92 -1.64 20.80
CA GLY A 249 -21.63 -1.70 22.23
C GLY A 249 -22.14 -2.94 22.93
N HIS A 250 -23.16 -3.63 22.41
CA HIS A 250 -23.61 -4.92 22.94
C HIS A 250 -22.57 -6.04 22.81
N LEU A 251 -21.58 -5.89 21.93
CA LEU A 251 -20.44 -6.81 21.82
C LEU A 251 -19.32 -6.49 22.81
N VAL A 252 -19.25 -5.26 23.34
CA VAL A 252 -18.17 -4.81 24.23
C VAL A 252 -18.56 -5.06 25.68
N ASP A 253 -17.72 -5.78 26.42
CA ASP A 253 -17.89 -5.97 27.87
C ASP A 253 -17.17 -4.87 28.65
N TRP A 254 -15.93 -4.56 28.26
CA TRP A 254 -15.06 -3.61 28.96
C TRP A 254 -14.49 -2.55 28.01
N VAL A 255 -14.54 -1.28 28.42
CA VAL A 255 -13.93 -0.14 27.75
C VAL A 255 -12.78 0.39 28.61
N VAL A 256 -11.60 0.54 28.03
CA VAL A 256 -10.40 1.05 28.69
C VAL A 256 -9.96 2.33 27.98
N VAL A 257 -9.99 3.47 28.69
CA VAL A 257 -9.40 4.72 28.19
C VAL A 257 -7.89 4.64 28.36
N ALA A 258 -7.14 4.90 27.30
CA ALA A 258 -5.68 4.83 27.31
C ALA A 258 -5.05 6.22 27.49
N GLU A 259 -3.94 6.26 28.24
CA GLU A 259 -3.03 7.41 28.24
C GLU A 259 -2.44 7.65 26.83
N PRO A 260 -2.15 8.90 26.44
CA PRO A 260 -1.74 9.25 25.07
C PRO A 260 -0.52 8.45 24.55
N GLU A 261 0.46 8.16 25.41
CA GLU A 261 1.68 7.42 25.06
C GLU A 261 1.42 5.95 24.68
N HIS A 262 0.25 5.43 25.08
CA HIS A 262 -0.25 4.09 24.78
C HIS A 262 -1.37 4.08 23.71
N HIS A 263 -1.67 5.23 23.11
CA HIS A 263 -2.71 5.38 22.06
C HIS A 263 -2.19 6.00 20.74
N MET A 264 -0.88 6.03 20.51
CA MET A 264 -0.31 6.46 19.22
C MET A 264 -0.98 5.74 18.03
N GLN A 265 -1.27 6.47 16.94
CA GLN A 265 -1.93 5.95 15.73
C GLN A 265 -1.10 4.84 15.04
N THR A 266 0.22 4.99 15.02
CA THR A 266 1.20 3.97 14.63
C THR A 266 2.33 3.92 15.67
N TYR A 267 3.37 3.09 15.51
CA TYR A 267 4.55 3.14 16.38
C TYR A 267 5.61 4.19 15.97
N ALA A 268 5.46 4.86 14.83
CA ALA A 268 6.26 6.03 14.45
C ALA A 268 5.50 7.35 14.64
N THR A 269 4.19 7.34 14.41
CA THR A 269 3.36 8.54 14.30
C THR A 269 2.34 8.60 15.45
N PRO A 270 2.40 9.63 16.33
CA PRO A 270 1.39 9.83 17.37
C PRO A 270 -0.01 10.02 16.80
N TYR A 271 -0.15 10.92 15.82
CA TYR A 271 -1.36 11.10 15.02
C TYR A 271 -1.06 11.85 13.70
N ASN A 272 -1.66 11.40 12.60
CA ASN A 272 -1.69 12.05 11.31
C ASN A 272 -3.07 11.85 10.65
N GLY A 273 -3.83 12.95 10.50
CA GLY A 273 -5.16 12.90 9.88
C GLY A 273 -5.16 12.53 8.39
N ALA A 274 -4.01 12.60 7.70
CA ALA A 274 -3.86 12.09 6.34
C ALA A 274 -3.83 10.55 6.25
N PHE A 275 -3.71 9.84 7.38
CA PHE A 275 -3.83 8.38 7.44
C PHE A 275 -5.28 7.92 7.70
N SER A 276 -6.06 8.69 8.46
CA SER A 276 -7.49 8.41 8.75
C SER A 276 -8.47 9.06 7.77
N GLY A 277 -7.99 9.94 6.87
CA GLY A 277 -8.82 10.66 5.90
C GLY A 277 -9.46 11.94 6.43
N GLU A 278 -9.05 12.45 7.60
CA GLU A 278 -9.50 13.74 8.15
C GLU A 278 -9.14 14.91 7.22
N PHE A 279 -7.98 14.86 6.57
CA PHE A 279 -7.55 15.82 5.56
C PHE A 279 -6.68 15.15 4.50
N ARG A 280 -6.56 15.76 3.32
CA ARG A 280 -5.53 15.37 2.32
C ARG A 280 -4.29 16.23 2.53
N ALA A 281 -3.17 15.59 2.85
CA ALA A 281 -1.86 16.23 2.87
C ALA A 281 -1.35 16.46 1.43
N PRO A 282 -0.44 17.42 1.19
CA PRO A 282 0.23 17.57 -0.10
C PRO A 282 0.89 16.26 -0.56
N PRO A 283 0.99 16.01 -1.87
CA PRO A 283 1.84 14.94 -2.38
C PRO A 283 3.25 15.07 -1.79
N ASP A 284 3.89 13.95 -1.47
CA ASP A 284 5.31 14.00 -1.15
C ASP A 284 6.07 14.50 -2.38
N SER A 285 6.97 15.46 -2.20
CA SER A 285 7.89 15.86 -3.26
C SER A 285 8.64 14.61 -3.71
N ALA A 286 8.63 14.30 -5.00
CA ALA A 286 9.29 13.12 -5.55
C ALA A 286 10.80 13.16 -5.21
N ALA A 287 11.17 12.50 -4.12
CA ALA A 287 12.55 12.27 -3.76
C ALA A 287 13.08 11.22 -4.73
N SER A 288 13.73 11.69 -5.79
CA SER A 288 14.36 10.81 -6.77
C SER A 288 15.31 9.87 -6.03
N MET A 289 15.14 8.57 -6.25
CA MET A 289 16.06 7.58 -5.66
C MET A 289 17.45 7.81 -6.25
N GLU A 290 18.49 7.64 -5.45
CA GLU A 290 19.87 7.51 -5.96
C GLU A 290 19.95 6.31 -6.91
N LEU A 291 20.70 6.43 -8.00
CA LEU A 291 20.88 5.35 -8.96
C LEU A 291 21.83 4.28 -8.39
N ASN A 292 21.24 3.23 -7.83
CA ASN A 292 21.91 2.08 -7.23
C ASN A 292 21.16 0.77 -7.58
N GLU A 293 21.58 -0.36 -7.01
CA GLU A 293 20.96 -1.67 -7.28
C GLU A 293 19.46 -1.70 -6.96
N ARG A 294 19.02 -0.99 -5.92
CA ARG A 294 17.60 -0.89 -5.56
C ARG A 294 16.82 -0.09 -6.59
N LYS A 295 17.38 1.02 -7.10
CA LYS A 295 16.71 1.80 -8.15
C LYS A 295 16.66 1.03 -9.47
N ILE A 296 17.70 0.28 -9.83
CA ILE A 296 17.69 -0.61 -11.00
C ILE A 296 16.56 -1.63 -10.91
N ILE A 297 16.45 -2.36 -9.79
CA ILE A 297 15.39 -3.35 -9.56
C ILE A 297 14.01 -2.67 -9.59
N ALA A 298 13.87 -1.53 -8.91
CA ALA A 298 12.62 -0.77 -8.86
C ALA A 298 12.18 -0.27 -10.25
N ARG A 299 13.11 0.25 -11.05
CA ARG A 299 12.88 0.68 -12.44
C ARG A 299 12.47 -0.49 -13.32
N ARG A 300 13.16 -1.63 -13.22
CA ARG A 300 12.78 -2.82 -13.97
C ARG A 300 11.41 -3.36 -13.53
N GLY A 301 11.07 -3.29 -12.25
CA GLY A 301 9.73 -3.64 -11.74
C GLY A 301 8.64 -2.68 -12.21
N ALA A 302 8.92 -1.37 -12.27
CA ALA A 302 7.97 -0.36 -12.74
C ALA A 302 7.57 -0.52 -14.22
N LEU A 303 8.44 -1.11 -15.06
CA LEU A 303 8.13 -1.44 -16.46
C LEU A 303 7.03 -2.51 -16.63
N GLU A 304 6.65 -3.22 -15.56
CA GLU A 304 5.56 -4.21 -15.58
C GLU A 304 4.19 -3.64 -15.15
N LEU A 305 4.16 -2.39 -14.68
CA LEU A 305 2.94 -1.67 -14.32
C LEU A 305 2.18 -1.22 -15.58
N ARG A 306 0.85 -1.23 -15.51
CA ARG A 306 -0.06 -0.74 -16.56
C ARG A 306 -1.04 0.27 -15.98
N MET A 307 -1.56 1.14 -16.85
CA MET A 307 -2.60 2.08 -16.45
C MET A 307 -3.87 1.33 -16.01
N GLY A 308 -4.41 1.69 -14.85
CA GLY A 308 -5.56 1.05 -14.23
C GLY A 308 -5.24 -0.17 -13.36
N ASP A 309 -3.97 -0.58 -13.24
CA ASP A 309 -3.59 -1.72 -12.39
C ASP A 309 -3.98 -1.48 -10.93
N VAL A 310 -4.68 -2.45 -10.33
CA VAL A 310 -4.78 -2.60 -8.88
C VAL A 310 -3.52 -3.33 -8.40
N VAL A 311 -2.64 -2.59 -7.72
CA VAL A 311 -1.29 -3.03 -7.36
C VAL A 311 -1.21 -3.32 -5.87
N ASN A 312 -0.55 -4.42 -5.50
CA ASN A 312 -0.06 -4.62 -4.13
C ASN A 312 1.47 -4.57 -4.10
N LEU A 313 2.05 -3.85 -3.14
CA LEU A 313 3.49 -3.67 -2.98
C LEU A 313 3.95 -4.20 -1.62
N GLY A 314 4.88 -5.15 -1.64
CA GLY A 314 5.53 -5.65 -0.44
C GLY A 314 6.59 -4.70 0.14
N ILE A 315 6.98 -4.94 1.39
CA ILE A 315 8.06 -4.18 2.04
C ILE A 315 9.44 -4.41 1.40
N GLY A 316 10.31 -3.41 1.50
CA GLY A 316 11.70 -3.45 1.03
C GLY A 316 11.85 -2.92 -0.40
N VAL A 317 12.48 -3.70 -1.29
CA VAL A 317 12.74 -3.26 -2.68
C VAL A 317 11.47 -2.90 -3.47
N PRO A 318 10.30 -3.57 -3.30
CA PRO A 318 9.08 -3.14 -3.98
C PRO A 318 8.55 -1.76 -3.57
N GLU A 319 8.90 -1.23 -2.39
CA GLU A 319 8.59 0.17 -2.01
C GLU A 319 9.25 1.15 -3.00
N GLY A 320 10.42 0.79 -3.54
CA GLY A 320 11.08 1.56 -4.59
C GLY A 320 10.28 1.64 -5.89
N VAL A 321 9.40 0.67 -6.18
CA VAL A 321 8.55 0.72 -7.38
C VAL A 321 7.50 1.84 -7.27
N ALA A 322 6.95 2.09 -6.07
CA ALA A 322 6.09 3.27 -5.84
C ALA A 322 6.87 4.59 -5.98
N ALA A 323 8.11 4.64 -5.47
CA ALA A 323 8.97 5.81 -5.59
C ALA A 323 9.32 6.11 -7.06
N VAL A 324 9.67 5.09 -7.86
CA VAL A 324 9.88 5.23 -9.31
C VAL A 324 8.58 5.62 -10.01
N ALA A 325 7.45 4.97 -9.72
CA ALA A 325 6.16 5.37 -10.30
C ALA A 325 5.79 6.84 -9.99
N THR A 326 6.27 7.38 -8.87
CA THR A 326 6.11 8.80 -8.50
C THR A 326 7.12 9.70 -9.24
N GLU A 327 8.39 9.30 -9.34
CA GLU A 327 9.45 9.97 -10.14
C GLU A 327 9.03 10.12 -11.61
N GLU A 328 8.36 9.10 -12.15
CA GLU A 328 7.94 8.99 -13.55
C GLU A 328 6.52 9.53 -13.81
N GLY A 329 5.82 10.07 -12.81
CA GLY A 329 4.49 10.69 -13.00
C GLY A 329 3.35 9.71 -13.34
N ILE A 330 3.50 8.42 -13.02
CA ILE A 330 2.51 7.36 -13.31
C ILE A 330 1.78 6.83 -12.05
N ILE A 331 2.16 7.30 -10.86
CA ILE A 331 1.59 6.86 -9.57
C ILE A 331 0.07 7.10 -9.45
N ASP A 332 -0.45 8.13 -10.11
CA ASP A 332 -1.89 8.45 -10.15
C ASP A 332 -2.64 7.71 -11.28
N LYS A 333 -1.94 6.87 -12.05
CA LYS A 333 -2.50 6.00 -13.10
C LYS A 333 -2.69 4.56 -12.63
N ILE A 334 -2.36 4.25 -11.38
CA ILE A 334 -2.48 2.94 -10.74
C ILE A 334 -3.16 3.07 -9.38
N THR A 335 -3.78 2.01 -8.89
CA THR A 335 -4.37 1.98 -7.55
C THR A 335 -3.49 1.13 -6.63
N LEU A 336 -2.71 1.78 -5.76
CA LEU A 336 -1.94 1.07 -4.73
C LEU A 336 -2.85 0.54 -3.62
N THR A 337 -2.53 -0.64 -3.08
CA THR A 337 -3.27 -1.29 -2.01
C THR A 337 -2.34 -1.87 -0.94
N THR A 338 -2.85 -2.00 0.29
CA THR A 338 -2.20 -2.75 1.38
C THR A 338 -3.11 -3.89 1.84
N GLU A 339 -2.54 -5.02 2.26
CA GLU A 339 -3.29 -6.16 2.79
C GLU A 339 -3.95 -5.89 4.16
N SER A 340 -3.66 -4.73 4.74
CA SER A 340 -4.26 -4.21 5.96
C SER A 340 -5.56 -3.43 5.76
N GLY A 341 -5.87 -3.02 4.52
CA GLY A 341 -7.18 -2.49 4.14
C GLY A 341 -7.20 -1.14 3.40
N THR A 342 -6.06 -0.50 3.12
CA THR A 342 -6.04 0.77 2.38
C THR A 342 -6.11 0.56 0.88
N ILE A 343 -6.91 1.36 0.18
CA ILE A 343 -7.01 1.40 -1.28
C ILE A 343 -6.81 2.85 -1.74
N GLY A 344 -5.89 3.06 -2.70
CA GLY A 344 -5.45 4.37 -3.16
C GLY A 344 -4.51 5.06 -2.17
N GLY A 345 -4.03 6.25 -2.56
CA GLY A 345 -3.02 7.00 -1.80
C GLY A 345 -1.62 6.39 -1.85
N THR A 346 -0.72 6.90 -1.00
CA THR A 346 0.69 6.48 -0.95
C THR A 346 0.94 5.61 0.28
N PRO A 347 1.20 4.30 0.14
CA PRO A 347 1.57 3.43 1.25
C PRO A 347 2.76 3.98 2.06
N GLN A 348 2.75 3.74 3.36
CA GLN A 348 3.82 4.17 4.27
C GLN A 348 4.73 2.99 4.65
N SER A 349 5.96 3.28 5.07
CA SER A 349 7.01 2.30 5.35
C SER A 349 7.38 2.22 6.83
N GLY A 350 8.24 1.26 7.19
CA GLY A 350 8.82 1.18 8.53
C GLY A 350 7.78 0.86 9.61
N LEU A 351 7.66 1.72 10.63
CA LEU A 351 6.69 1.56 11.73
C LEU A 351 5.33 2.21 11.46
N ASP A 352 5.17 2.89 10.32
CA ASP A 352 3.88 3.31 9.75
C ASP A 352 3.33 2.28 8.74
N PHE A 353 4.06 1.18 8.48
CA PHE A 353 3.66 0.19 7.48
C PHE A 353 2.26 -0.39 7.73
N GLY A 354 1.48 -0.46 6.65
CA GLY A 354 0.06 -0.79 6.64
C GLY A 354 -0.86 0.43 6.55
N ALA A 355 -0.38 1.62 6.93
CA ALA A 355 -1.06 2.88 6.65
C ALA A 355 -0.77 3.35 5.22
N ALA A 356 -1.65 4.20 4.70
CA ALA A 356 -1.41 4.99 3.50
C ALA A 356 -1.70 6.47 3.81
N LYS A 357 -0.98 7.35 3.13
CA LYS A 357 -1.24 8.79 3.13
C LYS A 357 -2.22 9.11 2.01
N ASN A 358 -3.27 9.86 2.33
CA ASN A 358 -4.34 10.23 1.40
C ASN A 358 -5.10 9.04 0.74
N PRO A 359 -5.46 7.97 1.47
CA PRO A 359 -6.19 6.84 0.89
C PRO A 359 -7.51 7.32 0.26
N GLU A 360 -8.00 6.57 -0.72
CA GLU A 360 -9.31 6.80 -1.34
C GLU A 360 -10.40 6.06 -0.58
N SER A 361 -10.08 4.88 -0.06
CA SER A 361 -10.91 4.16 0.90
C SER A 361 -10.08 3.29 1.85
N ILE A 362 -10.69 2.97 2.99
CA ILE A 362 -10.18 2.02 3.98
C ILE A 362 -11.31 1.02 4.23
N ILE A 363 -11.03 -0.26 4.01
CA ILE A 363 -11.97 -1.37 4.26
C ILE A 363 -11.44 -2.30 5.36
N ASP A 364 -12.34 -3.11 5.93
CA ASP A 364 -11.97 -4.05 6.99
C ASP A 364 -11.04 -5.15 6.44
N GLN A 365 -10.10 -5.63 7.25
CA GLN A 365 -8.98 -6.45 6.76
C GLN A 365 -9.44 -7.78 6.14
N ASN A 366 -10.38 -8.49 6.77
CA ASN A 366 -11.02 -9.67 6.18
C ASN A 366 -11.66 -9.42 4.80
N GLN A 367 -12.23 -8.23 4.54
CA GLN A 367 -12.80 -7.86 3.23
C GLN A 367 -11.70 -7.58 2.21
N MET A 368 -10.60 -6.96 2.63
CA MET A 368 -9.41 -6.82 1.78
C MET A 368 -8.86 -8.19 1.36
N PHE A 369 -8.88 -9.19 2.26
CA PHE A 369 -8.53 -10.56 1.88
C PHE A 369 -9.58 -11.28 1.03
N ASP A 370 -10.87 -10.94 1.09
CA ASP A 370 -11.82 -11.44 0.08
C ASP A 370 -11.48 -10.90 -1.32
N LEU A 371 -11.05 -9.63 -1.43
CA LEU A 371 -10.60 -9.03 -2.68
C LEU A 371 -9.30 -9.69 -3.19
N ILE A 372 -8.30 -9.87 -2.31
CA ILE A 372 -7.03 -10.51 -2.67
C ILE A 372 -7.23 -11.97 -3.06
N ASP A 373 -7.90 -12.77 -2.22
CA ASP A 373 -8.10 -14.21 -2.47
C ASP A 373 -9.08 -14.46 -3.63
N GLY A 374 -9.95 -13.49 -3.94
CA GLY A 374 -10.79 -13.48 -5.15
C GLY A 374 -10.03 -13.14 -6.44
N GLY A 375 -8.75 -12.79 -6.37
CA GLY A 375 -7.95 -12.39 -7.52
C GLY A 375 -8.24 -10.98 -8.05
N GLY A 376 -8.62 -10.06 -7.14
CA GLY A 376 -8.88 -8.64 -7.42
C GLY A 376 -7.64 -7.75 -7.49
N LEU A 377 -6.44 -8.34 -7.50
CA LEU A 377 -5.18 -7.66 -7.78
C LEU A 377 -4.73 -7.99 -9.21
N ASP A 378 -4.34 -6.98 -9.98
CA ASP A 378 -3.85 -7.15 -11.35
C ASP A 378 -2.37 -7.50 -11.41
N ILE A 379 -1.59 -6.96 -10.45
CA ILE A 379 -0.15 -7.19 -10.27
C ILE A 379 0.26 -7.05 -8.80
N ALA A 380 1.18 -7.89 -8.35
CA ALA A 380 1.83 -7.76 -7.06
C ALA A 380 3.35 -7.73 -7.23
N VAL A 381 3.99 -6.75 -6.60
CA VAL A 381 5.45 -6.65 -6.55
C VAL A 381 5.89 -6.99 -5.13
N LEU A 382 6.62 -8.10 -4.97
CA LEU A 382 6.91 -8.69 -3.67
C LEU A 382 8.42 -8.92 -3.49
N GLY A 383 8.90 -8.94 -2.25
CA GLY A 383 10.30 -9.30 -1.96
C GLY A 383 10.54 -10.80 -2.06
N PHE A 384 11.81 -11.22 -2.28
CA PHE A 384 12.23 -12.62 -2.12
C PHE A 384 13.56 -12.74 -1.35
N ALA A 385 13.71 -13.81 -0.57
CA ALA A 385 14.94 -14.09 0.19
C ALA A 385 15.68 -15.33 -0.32
N GLN A 386 14.98 -16.43 -0.62
CA GLN A 386 15.54 -17.59 -1.35
C GLN A 386 14.64 -17.95 -2.53
N VAL A 387 15.23 -18.47 -3.59
CA VAL A 387 14.59 -19.04 -4.79
C VAL A 387 15.23 -20.41 -5.06
N ASP A 388 14.45 -21.41 -5.46
CA ASP A 388 14.99 -22.71 -5.88
C ASP A 388 14.77 -23.05 -7.37
N ALA A 389 15.31 -24.19 -7.79
CA ALA A 389 15.24 -24.69 -9.17
C ALA A 389 13.81 -24.94 -9.68
N GLN A 390 12.81 -25.04 -8.79
CA GLN A 390 11.40 -25.16 -9.15
C GLN A 390 10.68 -23.82 -9.22
N ALA A 391 11.41 -22.71 -9.00
CA ALA A 391 10.92 -21.36 -8.78
C ALA A 391 10.04 -21.22 -7.52
N ASN A 392 10.25 -22.06 -6.51
CA ASN A 392 9.67 -21.80 -5.19
C ASN A 392 10.37 -20.60 -4.56
N VAL A 393 9.64 -19.81 -3.78
CA VAL A 393 10.17 -18.64 -3.07
C VAL A 393 9.96 -18.79 -1.57
N ASN A 394 11.00 -18.48 -0.79
CA ASN A 394 10.93 -18.35 0.66
C ASN A 394 11.02 -16.88 1.09
N VAL A 395 10.10 -16.48 1.96
CA VAL A 395 10.16 -15.23 2.75
C VAL A 395 9.86 -15.45 4.24
N SER A 396 9.44 -16.65 4.64
CA SER A 396 8.81 -16.91 5.95
C SER A 396 9.78 -17.35 7.05
N ARG A 397 10.82 -18.14 6.73
CA ARG A 397 11.75 -18.69 7.74
C ARG A 397 13.16 -18.91 7.20
N PHE A 398 14.17 -18.56 8.01
CA PHE A 398 15.60 -18.78 7.74
C PHE A 398 16.29 -19.26 9.02
N GLY A 399 16.54 -20.57 9.14
CA GLY A 399 16.99 -21.22 10.38
C GLY A 399 16.06 -20.91 11.56
N ASP A 400 16.60 -20.19 12.55
CA ASP A 400 15.89 -19.72 13.75
C ASP A 400 15.16 -18.38 13.56
N VAL A 401 15.32 -17.70 12.42
CA VAL A 401 14.62 -16.44 12.11
C VAL A 401 13.25 -16.75 11.51
N LEU A 402 12.19 -16.58 12.32
CA LEU A 402 10.81 -16.65 11.87
C LEU A 402 10.24 -15.25 11.58
N ALA A 403 10.07 -14.93 10.30
CA ALA A 403 9.30 -13.76 9.86
C ALA A 403 7.79 -14.08 9.75
N GLY A 404 7.48 -15.30 9.30
CA GLY A 404 6.14 -15.79 9.03
C GLY A 404 5.62 -15.40 7.63
N ALA A 405 4.57 -16.07 7.18
CA ALA A 405 3.94 -15.91 5.86
C ALA A 405 3.38 -14.50 5.60
N GLY A 406 2.81 -13.84 6.61
CA GLY A 406 2.05 -12.60 6.42
C GLY A 406 0.95 -12.76 5.36
N GLY A 407 0.66 -11.68 4.64
CA GLY A 407 -0.23 -11.74 3.47
C GLY A 407 0.40 -12.39 2.24
N PHE A 408 1.69 -12.76 2.27
CA PHE A 408 2.45 -13.16 1.06
C PHE A 408 1.82 -14.33 0.32
N ILE A 409 1.30 -15.34 1.02
CA ILE A 409 0.67 -16.52 0.41
C ILE A 409 -0.67 -16.15 -0.24
N ASN A 410 -1.50 -15.37 0.46
CA ASN A 410 -2.77 -14.84 -0.06
C ASN A 410 -2.54 -14.04 -1.36
N ILE A 411 -1.59 -13.09 -1.32
CA ILE A 411 -1.28 -12.22 -2.46
C ILE A 411 -0.66 -13.02 -3.61
N SER A 412 0.42 -13.77 -3.34
CA SER A 412 1.19 -14.44 -4.40
C SER A 412 0.43 -15.58 -5.09
N GLN A 413 -0.47 -16.31 -4.42
CA GLN A 413 -1.19 -17.41 -5.06
C GLN A 413 -2.43 -16.98 -5.87
N ASN A 414 -2.96 -15.77 -5.65
CA ASN A 414 -4.20 -15.30 -6.28
C ASN A 414 -4.01 -14.12 -7.25
N THR A 415 -2.86 -13.43 -7.20
CA THR A 415 -2.55 -12.34 -8.14
C THR A 415 -2.04 -12.89 -9.48
N ARG A 416 -2.52 -12.36 -10.61
CA ARG A 416 -2.23 -12.92 -11.94
C ARG A 416 -0.81 -12.67 -12.44
N ARG A 417 -0.28 -11.47 -12.17
CA ARG A 417 1.10 -11.07 -12.46
C ARG A 417 1.88 -10.89 -11.18
N LEU A 418 3.04 -11.54 -11.08
CA LEU A 418 3.95 -11.43 -9.95
C LEU A 418 5.30 -10.91 -10.42
N VAL A 419 5.85 -9.95 -9.68
CA VAL A 419 7.22 -9.48 -9.86
C VAL A 419 7.94 -9.61 -8.53
N PHE A 420 8.77 -10.63 -8.39
CA PHE A 420 9.62 -10.83 -7.22
C PHE A 420 10.88 -9.98 -7.36
N CYS A 421 10.98 -8.92 -6.56
CA CYS A 421 12.08 -7.95 -6.58
C CYS A 421 13.05 -8.18 -5.42
N GLY A 422 14.34 -8.22 -5.72
CA GLY A 422 15.38 -8.31 -4.71
C GLY A 422 16.76 -8.48 -5.33
N THR A 423 17.82 -8.20 -4.58
CA THR A 423 19.19 -8.42 -5.07
C THR A 423 19.43 -9.89 -5.39
N PHE A 424 20.30 -10.17 -6.36
CA PHE A 424 20.64 -11.53 -6.78
C PHE A 424 21.29 -12.34 -5.66
N THR A 425 22.22 -11.70 -4.95
CA THR A 425 22.90 -12.20 -3.75
C THR A 425 22.64 -11.26 -2.56
N LYS A 426 22.83 -11.77 -1.34
CA LYS A 426 22.69 -11.02 -0.09
C LYS A 426 24.01 -10.37 0.29
N ASP A 427 23.97 -9.12 0.77
CA ASP A 427 25.14 -8.31 1.17
C ASP A 427 26.09 -7.91 0.00
N LEU A 428 25.55 -7.97 -1.23
CA LEU A 428 26.12 -7.46 -2.48
C LEU A 428 26.47 -5.96 -2.41
N ARG A 429 27.51 -5.53 -3.14
CA ARG A 429 27.77 -4.12 -3.45
C ARG A 429 28.05 -3.92 -4.94
N THR A 430 27.42 -2.92 -5.53
CA THR A 430 27.53 -2.57 -6.95
C THR A 430 27.73 -1.07 -7.14
N GLU A 431 28.13 -0.70 -8.36
CA GLU A 431 28.18 0.67 -8.85
C GLU A 431 27.68 0.70 -10.30
N ILE A 432 27.18 1.84 -10.77
CA ILE A 432 26.86 2.06 -12.18
C ILE A 432 27.99 2.90 -12.78
N ARG A 433 28.63 2.41 -13.83
CA ARG A 433 29.68 3.15 -14.58
C ARG A 433 29.37 3.08 -16.07
N ASP A 434 29.38 4.22 -16.75
CA ASP A 434 29.13 4.34 -18.20
C ASP A 434 27.85 3.61 -18.67
N GLY A 435 26.77 3.68 -17.88
CA GLY A 435 25.50 2.99 -18.15
C GLY A 435 25.52 1.47 -17.96
N LYS A 436 26.54 0.93 -17.28
CA LYS A 436 26.73 -0.51 -17.03
C LYS A 436 26.80 -0.79 -15.55
N LEU A 437 26.29 -1.96 -15.15
CA LEU A 437 26.41 -2.46 -13.79
C LEU A 437 27.82 -3.03 -13.56
N VAL A 438 28.44 -2.65 -12.46
CA VAL A 438 29.72 -3.18 -11.99
C VAL A 438 29.54 -3.78 -10.60
N ILE A 439 29.81 -5.07 -10.45
CA ILE A 439 29.85 -5.75 -9.14
C ILE A 439 31.18 -5.41 -8.47
N LEU A 440 31.12 -4.69 -7.34
CA LEU A 440 32.31 -4.30 -6.57
C LEU A 440 32.67 -5.36 -5.52
N GLN A 441 31.65 -5.98 -4.92
CA GLN A 441 31.80 -7.02 -3.90
C GLN A 441 30.61 -7.98 -4.01
N GLU A 442 30.89 -9.25 -4.25
CA GLU A 442 29.86 -10.29 -4.31
C GLU A 442 29.31 -10.66 -2.92
N GLY A 443 28.08 -11.18 -2.90
CA GLY A 443 27.33 -11.57 -1.71
C GLY A 443 27.13 -13.07 -1.54
N GLN A 444 26.23 -13.44 -0.61
CA GLN A 444 25.79 -14.81 -0.35
C GLN A 444 24.69 -15.23 -1.33
N ALA A 445 24.72 -16.47 -1.82
CA ALA A 445 23.73 -16.98 -2.77
C ALA A 445 22.30 -16.93 -2.23
N LYS A 446 21.35 -16.58 -3.10
CA LYS A 446 19.90 -16.66 -2.84
C LYS A 446 19.18 -17.62 -3.78
N PHE A 447 19.81 -18.02 -4.89
CA PHE A 447 19.35 -19.03 -5.84
C PHE A 447 19.98 -20.36 -5.46
N ILE A 448 19.29 -21.13 -4.63
CA ILE A 448 19.78 -22.32 -3.93
C ILE A 448 19.12 -23.61 -4.44
N GLU A 449 19.67 -24.79 -4.16
CA GLU A 449 19.11 -26.06 -4.69
C GLU A 449 17.64 -26.27 -4.26
N LYS A 450 17.34 -25.93 -3.01
CA LYS A 450 16.01 -26.08 -2.40
C LYS A 450 15.81 -25.04 -1.30
N VAL A 451 14.65 -24.38 -1.30
CA VAL A 451 14.33 -23.42 -0.23
C VAL A 451 14.10 -24.09 1.12
N GLU A 452 14.47 -23.43 2.21
CA GLU A 452 14.26 -23.94 3.58
C GLU A 452 12.76 -24.10 3.91
N GLN A 453 11.92 -23.21 3.37
CA GLN A 453 10.48 -23.28 3.50
C GLN A 453 9.80 -22.72 2.24
N ILE A 454 8.88 -23.49 1.66
CA ILE A 454 8.13 -23.04 0.47
C ILE A 454 7.04 -22.07 0.92
N THR A 455 7.25 -20.76 0.77
CA THR A 455 6.19 -19.75 1.00
C THR A 455 5.35 -19.54 -0.26
N PHE A 456 5.95 -19.59 -1.45
CA PHE A 456 5.27 -19.61 -2.74
C PHE A 456 5.78 -20.80 -3.56
N SER A 457 4.88 -21.46 -4.28
CA SER A 457 5.18 -22.66 -5.07
C SER A 457 5.21 -22.35 -6.57
N GLY A 458 6.35 -22.56 -7.21
CA GLY A 458 6.49 -22.38 -8.66
C GLY A 458 5.74 -23.47 -9.45
N GLU A 459 5.55 -24.65 -8.87
CA GLU A 459 4.69 -25.71 -9.42
C GLU A 459 3.23 -25.23 -9.52
N TYR A 460 2.65 -24.76 -8.41
CA TYR A 460 1.28 -24.26 -8.36
C TYR A 460 1.06 -23.05 -9.29
N ALA A 461 2.06 -22.17 -9.43
CA ALA A 461 1.99 -21.05 -10.35
C ALA A 461 1.97 -21.47 -11.83
N ARG A 462 2.65 -22.58 -12.18
CA ARG A 462 2.54 -23.21 -13.51
C ARG A 462 1.17 -23.87 -13.71
N GLU A 463 0.67 -24.62 -12.73
CA GLU A 463 -0.67 -25.23 -12.74
C GLU A 463 -1.81 -24.20 -12.91
N THR A 464 -1.63 -23.00 -12.36
CA THR A 464 -2.62 -21.90 -12.40
C THR A 464 -2.34 -20.85 -13.49
N HIS A 465 -1.30 -21.05 -14.30
CA HIS A 465 -0.87 -20.18 -15.39
C HIS A 465 -0.72 -18.70 -14.96
N GLN A 466 -0.01 -18.47 -13.84
CA GLN A 466 0.40 -17.14 -13.38
C GLN A 466 1.62 -16.65 -14.18
N THR A 467 1.67 -15.34 -14.48
CA THR A 467 2.87 -14.70 -15.02
C THR A 467 3.79 -14.34 -13.87
N VAL A 468 5.00 -14.91 -13.82
CA VAL A 468 5.94 -14.69 -12.70
C VAL A 468 7.30 -14.28 -13.22
N LEU A 469 7.77 -13.11 -12.78
CA LEU A 469 9.12 -12.61 -13.02
C LEU A 469 9.89 -12.56 -11.70
N ILE A 470 11.20 -12.82 -11.78
CA ILE A 470 12.15 -12.58 -10.69
C ILE A 470 13.16 -11.55 -11.18
N VAL A 471 13.07 -10.35 -10.64
CA VAL A 471 13.86 -9.17 -11.05
C VAL A 471 14.95 -8.91 -10.02
N THR A 472 16.19 -8.92 -10.52
CA THR A 472 17.39 -8.56 -9.76
C THR A 472 18.10 -7.38 -10.40
N GLU A 473 19.18 -6.91 -9.78
CA GLU A 473 20.01 -5.84 -10.34
C GLU A 473 20.75 -6.28 -11.60
N ARG A 474 21.12 -7.57 -11.69
CA ARG A 474 21.99 -8.11 -12.75
C ARG A 474 21.25 -8.90 -13.84
N CYS A 475 20.04 -9.39 -13.57
CA CYS A 475 19.26 -10.16 -14.52
C CYS A 475 17.76 -10.26 -14.17
N VAL A 476 16.97 -10.70 -15.14
CA VAL A 476 15.55 -11.05 -14.96
C VAL A 476 15.30 -12.49 -15.39
N PHE A 477 14.60 -13.23 -14.54
CA PHE A 477 14.07 -14.55 -14.86
C PHE A 477 12.56 -14.51 -15.09
N SER A 478 12.07 -15.41 -15.94
CA SER A 478 10.64 -15.68 -16.14
C SER A 478 10.34 -17.13 -15.80
N LEU A 479 9.21 -17.38 -15.12
CA LEU A 479 8.68 -18.73 -14.97
C LEU A 479 7.95 -19.14 -16.25
N ILE A 480 8.41 -20.22 -16.87
CA ILE A 480 7.79 -20.86 -18.04
C ILE A 480 7.35 -22.29 -17.67
N PRO A 481 6.53 -22.99 -18.49
CA PRO A 481 6.08 -24.35 -18.19
C PRO A 481 7.20 -25.34 -17.88
N GLU A 482 8.37 -25.18 -18.51
CA GLU A 482 9.55 -26.03 -18.34
C GLU A 482 10.40 -25.70 -17.09
N GLY A 483 10.24 -24.52 -16.49
CA GLY A 483 11.05 -24.08 -15.34
C GLY A 483 11.37 -22.58 -15.35
N LEU A 484 12.48 -22.20 -14.72
CA LEU A 484 12.93 -20.81 -14.64
C LEU A 484 13.86 -20.48 -15.81
N GLU A 485 13.48 -19.53 -16.68
CA GLU A 485 14.26 -19.07 -17.83
C GLU A 485 14.92 -17.71 -17.57
N LEU A 486 16.21 -17.59 -17.87
CA LEU A 486 16.94 -16.32 -17.91
C LEU A 486 16.54 -15.56 -19.18
N ILE A 487 15.81 -14.44 -19.02
CA ILE A 487 15.27 -13.67 -20.14
C ILE A 487 16.00 -12.34 -20.38
N GLU A 488 16.58 -11.72 -19.34
CA GLU A 488 17.30 -10.45 -19.46
C GLU A 488 18.58 -10.44 -18.60
N VAL A 489 19.63 -9.77 -19.08
CA VAL A 489 20.92 -9.59 -18.39
C VAL A 489 21.31 -8.12 -18.42
N ALA A 490 21.82 -7.56 -17.31
CA ALA A 490 22.22 -6.17 -17.22
C ALA A 490 23.47 -5.85 -18.08
N PRO A 491 23.58 -4.64 -18.66
CA PRO A 491 24.78 -4.23 -19.37
C PRO A 491 26.01 -4.32 -18.45
N GLY A 492 27.06 -5.00 -18.90
CA GLY A 492 28.31 -5.22 -18.13
C GLY A 492 28.41 -6.57 -17.39
N ILE A 493 27.32 -7.33 -17.31
CA ILE A 493 27.24 -8.62 -16.61
C ILE A 493 27.51 -9.79 -17.56
N ASP A 494 28.33 -10.75 -17.11
CA ASP A 494 28.63 -11.99 -17.83
C ASP A 494 27.83 -13.17 -17.26
N ILE A 495 27.26 -14.01 -18.14
CA ILE A 495 26.33 -15.07 -17.74
C ILE A 495 27.02 -16.18 -16.94
N GLU A 496 28.22 -16.62 -17.34
CA GLU A 496 28.90 -17.72 -16.63
C GLU A 496 29.57 -17.21 -15.35
N ARG A 497 30.22 -16.03 -15.39
CA ARG A 497 30.94 -15.44 -14.25
C ARG A 497 30.01 -14.84 -13.19
N ASP A 498 29.03 -14.03 -13.58
CA ASP A 498 28.27 -13.19 -12.63
C ASP A 498 26.87 -13.72 -12.33
N ILE A 499 26.37 -14.71 -13.08
CA ILE A 499 25.06 -15.33 -12.83
C ILE A 499 25.27 -16.78 -12.40
N LEU A 500 25.78 -17.63 -13.29
CA LEU A 500 25.82 -19.08 -13.06
C LEU A 500 26.80 -19.52 -11.96
N ALA A 501 27.93 -18.85 -11.79
CA ALA A 501 28.84 -19.11 -10.67
C ALA A 501 28.25 -18.75 -9.28
N HIS A 502 27.08 -18.10 -9.25
CA HIS A 502 26.40 -17.64 -8.04
C HIS A 502 24.98 -18.24 -7.88
N MET A 503 24.67 -19.31 -8.62
CA MET A 503 23.48 -20.14 -8.45
C MET A 503 23.88 -21.58 -8.13
N GLU A 504 23.11 -22.25 -7.27
CA GLU A 504 23.29 -23.68 -6.99
C GLU A 504 22.56 -24.58 -8.02
N PHE A 505 21.86 -23.98 -8.98
CA PHE A 505 21.19 -24.68 -10.09
C PHE A 505 21.34 -23.91 -11.41
N ARG A 506 21.30 -24.62 -12.54
CA ARG A 506 21.34 -24.00 -13.87
C ARG A 506 19.92 -23.68 -14.37
N PRO A 507 19.55 -22.41 -14.60
CA PRO A 507 18.29 -22.03 -15.22
C PRO A 507 18.27 -22.38 -16.72
N ILE A 508 17.10 -22.31 -17.33
CA ILE A 508 16.95 -22.40 -18.79
C ILE A 508 17.58 -21.14 -19.40
N ILE A 509 18.48 -21.32 -20.37
CA ILE A 509 19.12 -20.23 -21.10
C ILE A 509 18.91 -20.51 -22.59
N ARG A 510 18.14 -19.65 -23.26
CA ARG A 510 17.95 -19.67 -24.71
C ARG A 510 18.71 -18.51 -25.35
N GLN A 511 18.07 -17.34 -25.46
CA GLN A 511 18.67 -16.11 -25.97
C GLN A 511 18.24 -14.93 -25.06
N PRO A 512 18.84 -14.78 -23.87
CA PRO A 512 18.57 -13.62 -23.03
C PRO A 512 19.00 -12.34 -23.75
N ARG A 513 18.18 -11.30 -23.62
CA ARG A 513 18.48 -9.96 -24.15
C ARG A 513 19.20 -9.10 -23.10
N GLU A 514 19.81 -8.01 -23.53
CA GLU A 514 20.28 -7.00 -22.59
C GLU A 514 19.08 -6.25 -21.98
N MET A 515 19.14 -5.93 -20.68
CA MET A 515 18.15 -5.09 -19.99
C MET A 515 18.17 -3.67 -20.59
N ALA A 516 17.02 -3.00 -20.63
CA ALA A 516 16.90 -1.70 -21.27
C ALA A 516 17.87 -0.66 -20.67
N ALA A 517 18.74 -0.07 -21.49
CA ALA A 517 19.81 0.84 -21.06
C ALA A 517 19.31 2.03 -20.22
N VAL A 518 18.08 2.51 -20.46
CA VAL A 518 17.45 3.60 -19.69
C VAL A 518 17.31 3.30 -18.20
N ILE A 519 17.25 2.02 -17.79
CA ILE A 519 17.23 1.61 -16.39
C ILE A 519 18.51 2.06 -15.66
N PHE A 520 19.64 2.06 -16.37
CA PHE A 520 21.01 2.32 -15.87
C PHE A 520 21.50 3.75 -16.17
N ALA A 521 20.62 4.63 -16.66
CA ALA A 521 20.94 6.04 -16.93
C ALA A 521 20.44 6.96 -15.80
N ASP A 522 21.13 8.07 -15.56
CA ASP A 522 20.63 9.14 -14.68
C ASP A 522 19.45 9.88 -15.31
N GLY A 523 18.58 10.44 -14.46
CA GLY A 523 17.32 11.09 -14.88
C GLY A 523 16.16 10.09 -15.12
N PRO A 524 14.96 10.57 -15.44
CA PRO A 524 13.76 9.74 -15.60
C PRO A 524 13.80 8.87 -16.86
N MET A 525 13.07 7.75 -16.82
CA MET A 525 12.90 6.83 -17.96
C MET A 525 11.84 7.29 -18.96
N ASN A 526 11.01 8.28 -18.59
CA ASN A 526 9.82 8.75 -19.34
C ASN A 526 8.77 7.62 -19.49
N LEU A 527 8.52 6.93 -18.37
CA LEU A 527 7.56 5.84 -18.30
C LEU A 527 6.12 6.29 -18.59
N ASP A 528 5.79 7.56 -18.30
CA ASP A 528 4.53 8.21 -18.67
C ASP A 528 4.30 8.19 -20.18
N GLN A 529 5.28 8.62 -20.97
CA GLN A 529 5.24 8.63 -22.43
C GLN A 529 5.11 7.20 -22.98
N LEU A 530 5.92 6.26 -22.48
CA LEU A 530 5.89 4.84 -22.88
C LEU A 530 4.54 4.14 -22.58
N LEU A 531 3.80 4.61 -21.58
CA LEU A 531 2.45 4.13 -21.26
C LEU A 531 1.35 4.91 -21.99
N LEU A 532 1.56 6.20 -22.30
CA LEU A 532 0.59 7.06 -22.99
C LEU A 532 0.57 6.86 -24.52
N GLU A 533 1.68 6.48 -25.14
CA GLU A 533 1.83 6.40 -26.61
C GLU A 533 1.31 5.08 -27.23
N ARG A 534 1.13 4.00 -26.45
CA ARG A 534 0.58 2.72 -26.96
C ARG A 534 -0.87 2.88 -27.42
N MET A 535 -1.29 2.25 -28.51
CA MET A 535 -2.70 2.33 -28.92
C MET A 535 -3.63 1.66 -27.90
N LEU A 536 -4.87 2.15 -27.77
CA LEU A 536 -5.86 1.56 -26.86
C LEU A 536 -6.14 0.07 -27.19
N SER A 537 -5.99 -0.33 -28.45
CA SER A 537 -6.10 -1.71 -28.92
C SER A 537 -4.92 -2.61 -28.51
N GLU A 538 -3.69 -2.09 -28.55
CA GLU A 538 -2.50 -2.76 -27.99
C GLU A 538 -2.56 -2.82 -26.46
N ARG A 539 -3.33 -1.89 -25.89
CA ARG A 539 -3.81 -1.91 -24.52
C ARG A 539 -5.15 -2.68 -24.37
N ILE A 540 -5.48 -3.70 -25.16
CA ILE A 540 -6.57 -4.65 -24.83
C ILE A 540 -6.17 -6.09 -25.22
N GLU A 541 -6.26 -7.01 -24.26
CA GLU A 541 -6.30 -8.46 -24.53
C GLU A 541 -7.62 -9.03 -24.05
N PHE A 542 -8.11 -10.02 -24.81
CA PHE A 542 -9.22 -10.88 -24.43
C PHE A 542 -8.68 -12.31 -24.35
N ASP A 543 -8.53 -12.84 -23.13
CA ASP A 543 -8.21 -14.25 -22.93
C ASP A 543 -9.47 -15.09 -23.19
N ALA A 544 -9.51 -15.68 -24.38
CA ALA A 544 -10.64 -16.48 -24.85
C ALA A 544 -10.75 -17.84 -24.14
N GLU A 545 -9.66 -18.39 -23.60
CA GLU A 545 -9.68 -19.67 -22.89
C GLU A 545 -10.25 -19.52 -21.47
N ARG A 546 -9.95 -18.39 -20.80
CA ARG A 546 -10.33 -18.18 -19.39
C ARG A 546 -11.75 -17.63 -19.19
N SER A 547 -12.47 -17.25 -20.25
CA SER A 547 -13.85 -16.73 -20.19
C SER A 547 -14.09 -15.52 -19.26
N THR A 548 -13.03 -14.83 -18.83
CA THR A 548 -13.13 -13.59 -18.05
C THR A 548 -13.05 -12.40 -18.99
N ARG A 549 -13.99 -11.45 -18.90
CA ARG A 549 -13.71 -10.07 -19.35
C ARG A 549 -12.74 -9.48 -18.32
N PRO A 550 -11.49 -9.16 -18.67
CA PRO A 550 -10.59 -8.52 -17.71
C PRO A 550 -11.09 -7.09 -17.45
N PRO A 551 -10.93 -6.54 -16.23
CA PRO A 551 -10.71 -5.12 -16.12
C PRO A 551 -9.41 -4.79 -16.87
N ALA A 552 -9.43 -3.71 -17.64
CA ALA A 552 -8.27 -3.03 -18.21
C ALA A 552 -7.00 -3.84 -18.58
N ILE A 553 -6.81 -3.96 -19.90
CA ILE A 553 -5.52 -3.71 -20.57
C ILE A 553 -4.52 -4.86 -20.73
N GLY A 554 -4.41 -5.32 -21.99
CA GLY A 554 -3.54 -6.40 -22.46
C GLY A 554 -2.12 -6.00 -22.82
N TRP A 555 -1.38 -6.99 -23.33
CA TRP A 555 0.05 -6.99 -23.51
C TRP A 555 0.46 -7.41 -24.92
N THR A 556 1.41 -6.66 -25.48
CA THR A 556 2.43 -7.22 -26.37
C THR A 556 3.75 -7.29 -25.59
N PRO A 557 4.57 -8.35 -25.80
CA PRO A 557 5.88 -8.42 -25.20
C PRO A 557 6.73 -7.22 -25.60
N ALA A 558 7.66 -6.85 -24.71
CA ALA A 558 8.71 -5.86 -25.00
C ALA A 558 9.69 -6.28 -26.11
N SER A 559 9.38 -7.30 -26.91
CA SER A 559 10.03 -7.67 -28.17
C SER A 559 9.73 -6.69 -29.31
N SER A 560 8.74 -5.81 -29.16
CA SER A 560 8.34 -4.82 -30.18
C SER A 560 8.66 -3.37 -29.80
N ILE A 561 9.60 -3.13 -28.89
CA ILE A 561 10.15 -1.78 -28.67
C ILE A 561 11.02 -1.43 -29.90
N PRO A 562 10.69 -0.41 -30.71
CA PRO A 562 11.58 0.06 -31.77
C PRO A 562 12.89 0.55 -31.16
N ARG A 563 14.02 0.34 -31.83
CA ARG A 563 15.31 0.85 -31.33
C ARG A 563 15.21 2.35 -31.04
N LEU A 564 15.46 2.74 -29.79
CA LEU A 564 15.64 4.14 -29.41
C LEU A 564 16.84 4.70 -30.16
N VAL A 565 16.58 5.43 -31.25
CA VAL A 565 17.60 6.20 -31.96
C VAL A 565 17.78 7.51 -31.20
N THR A 566 18.94 7.69 -30.58
CA THR A 566 19.34 8.95 -29.96
C THR A 566 19.39 10.07 -31.01
N PRO A 567 18.64 11.17 -30.87
CA PRO A 567 18.81 12.32 -31.75
C PRO A 567 20.16 12.99 -31.51
N SER A 568 20.93 13.20 -32.57
CA SER A 568 22.14 14.02 -32.52
C SER A 568 21.78 15.49 -32.28
N PHE A 569 22.39 16.10 -31.26
CA PHE A 569 22.23 17.52 -30.92
C PHE A 569 22.89 18.45 -31.96
N GLU A 570 22.29 18.61 -33.15
CA GLU A 570 22.79 19.59 -34.13
C GLU A 570 21.74 20.16 -35.11
N GLU A 571 20.48 20.33 -34.70
CA GLU A 571 19.51 21.12 -35.46
C GLU A 571 18.71 22.10 -34.58
N LYS A 572 18.62 23.37 -35.02
CA LYS A 572 17.83 24.40 -34.34
C LYS A 572 16.34 24.17 -34.57
N PRO A 573 15.47 24.34 -33.56
CA PRO A 573 14.04 24.14 -33.73
C PRO A 573 13.46 25.19 -34.69
N THR A 574 12.97 24.73 -35.83
CA THR A 574 12.06 25.50 -36.69
C THR A 574 10.62 25.21 -36.26
N MET A 575 9.81 26.27 -36.14
CA MET A 575 8.40 26.14 -35.73
C MET A 575 7.58 25.42 -36.82
N PRO A 576 6.80 24.38 -36.50
CA PRO A 576 6.02 23.65 -37.50
C PRO A 576 4.82 24.48 -37.98
N THR A 577 4.89 24.96 -39.22
CA THR A 577 3.76 25.62 -39.90
C THR A 577 2.82 24.60 -40.55
N SER A 578 1.83 24.10 -39.80
CA SER A 578 0.51 23.73 -40.34
C SER A 578 -0.51 23.41 -39.23
N GLN A 579 -1.52 24.26 -39.08
CA GLN A 579 -2.74 24.00 -38.28
C GLN A 579 -4.02 24.01 -39.16
N THR A 580 -3.86 23.78 -40.46
CA THR A 580 -4.94 23.92 -41.45
C THR A 580 -5.70 22.61 -41.75
N SER A 581 -5.20 21.44 -41.35
CA SER A 581 -5.84 20.14 -41.62
C SER A 581 -7.02 19.81 -40.69
N ASP A 582 -6.91 20.10 -39.40
CA ASP A 582 -7.90 19.61 -38.41
C ASP A 582 -9.25 20.35 -38.46
N ILE A 583 -9.23 21.65 -38.79
CA ILE A 583 -10.44 22.48 -38.91
C ILE A 583 -11.35 21.94 -40.02
N GLN A 584 -10.77 21.43 -41.11
CA GLN A 584 -11.51 20.95 -42.27
C GLN A 584 -12.18 19.60 -41.99
N THR A 585 -11.51 18.72 -41.26
CA THR A 585 -12.05 17.43 -40.78
C THR A 585 -13.22 17.64 -39.81
N LEU A 586 -13.08 18.56 -38.85
CA LEU A 586 -14.13 18.89 -37.89
C LEU A 586 -15.38 19.50 -38.59
N THR A 587 -15.15 20.36 -39.59
CA THR A 587 -16.24 20.98 -40.38
C THR A 587 -17.06 19.92 -41.13
N ASN A 588 -16.41 18.89 -41.69
CA ASN A 588 -17.10 17.80 -42.38
C ASN A 588 -17.94 16.95 -41.42
N GLN A 589 -17.42 16.59 -40.24
CA GLN A 589 -18.16 15.83 -39.24
C GLN A 589 -19.38 16.57 -38.70
N ILE A 590 -19.28 17.90 -38.50
CA ILE A 590 -20.41 18.74 -38.08
C ILE A 590 -21.49 18.79 -39.17
N ASN A 591 -21.10 18.90 -40.45
CA ASN A 591 -22.05 18.86 -41.57
C ASN A 591 -22.76 17.50 -41.70
N GLU A 592 -22.06 16.37 -41.56
CA GLU A 592 -22.69 15.05 -41.54
C GLU A 592 -23.71 14.91 -40.39
N MET A 593 -23.37 15.42 -39.21
CA MET A 593 -24.23 15.36 -38.03
C MET A 593 -25.50 16.21 -38.21
N LEU A 594 -25.36 17.45 -38.71
CA LEU A 594 -26.51 18.34 -38.97
C LEU A 594 -27.43 17.79 -40.06
N THR A 595 -26.86 17.15 -41.10
CA THR A 595 -27.63 16.49 -42.16
C THR A 595 -28.44 15.30 -41.63
N LYS A 596 -27.90 14.57 -40.62
CA LYS A 596 -28.57 13.41 -40.00
C LYS A 596 -29.77 13.76 -39.11
N PHE A 597 -29.77 14.95 -38.50
CA PHE A 597 -30.81 15.33 -37.51
C PHE A 597 -31.89 16.28 -38.05
N ASN A 598 -31.80 16.71 -39.32
CA ASN A 598 -32.82 17.47 -40.06
C ASN A 598 -33.45 18.63 -39.24
N MET A 599 -32.61 19.44 -38.57
CA MET A 599 -33.03 20.63 -37.83
C MET A 599 -33.12 21.83 -38.78
N PRO A 600 -34.31 22.34 -39.13
CA PRO A 600 -34.43 23.45 -40.07
C PRO A 600 -33.98 24.76 -39.43
N GLY A 601 -33.18 25.56 -40.15
CA GLY A 601 -32.86 26.94 -39.76
C GLY A 601 -31.54 27.19 -39.04
N VAL A 602 -30.68 26.18 -38.83
CA VAL A 602 -29.34 26.36 -38.24
C VAL A 602 -28.28 26.46 -39.35
N ASP A 603 -27.61 27.62 -39.48
CA ASP A 603 -26.45 27.79 -40.37
C ASP A 603 -25.22 27.04 -39.82
N PRO A 604 -24.73 25.96 -40.47
CA PRO A 604 -23.56 25.21 -40.01
C PRO A 604 -22.30 26.07 -39.95
N ALA A 605 -22.15 27.00 -40.90
CA ALA A 605 -20.99 27.88 -40.95
C ALA A 605 -21.03 28.92 -39.83
N ALA A 606 -22.21 29.36 -39.38
CA ALA A 606 -22.34 30.20 -38.19
C ALA A 606 -21.95 29.42 -36.93
N LEU A 607 -22.40 28.16 -36.80
CA LEU A 607 -22.08 27.32 -35.65
C LEU A 607 -20.57 27.10 -35.52
N VAL A 608 -19.88 26.75 -36.61
CA VAL A 608 -18.41 26.58 -36.64
C VAL A 608 -17.69 27.90 -36.34
N ARG A 609 -18.17 29.05 -36.86
CA ARG A 609 -17.60 30.39 -36.56
C ARG A 609 -17.80 30.85 -35.11
N GLU A 610 -18.80 30.35 -34.38
CA GLU A 610 -18.96 30.61 -32.94
C GLU A 610 -18.17 29.60 -32.09
N GLN A 611 -18.07 28.33 -32.50
CA GLN A 611 -17.19 27.33 -31.89
C GLN A 611 -15.72 27.79 -31.92
N ALA A 612 -15.24 28.26 -33.07
CA ALA A 612 -13.89 28.82 -33.21
C ALA A 612 -13.64 29.99 -32.24
N ARG A 613 -14.60 30.93 -32.10
CA ARG A 613 -14.51 32.04 -31.15
C ARG A 613 -14.58 31.61 -29.68
N ASN A 614 -15.23 30.49 -29.37
CA ASN A 614 -15.19 29.92 -28.01
C ASN A 614 -13.81 29.31 -27.70
N ILE A 615 -13.24 28.55 -28.64
CA ILE A 615 -11.89 27.98 -28.52
C ILE A 615 -10.85 29.10 -28.38
N GLU A 616 -10.96 30.16 -29.19
CA GLU A 616 -10.06 31.32 -29.11
C GLU A 616 -10.16 32.05 -27.77
N ALA A 617 -11.38 32.25 -27.24
CA ALA A 617 -11.57 32.89 -25.93
C ALA A 617 -10.97 32.05 -24.78
N VAL A 618 -11.09 30.71 -24.84
CA VAL A 618 -10.44 29.80 -23.88
C VAL A 618 -8.92 29.88 -24.02
N ALA A 619 -8.38 29.83 -25.25
CA ALA A 619 -6.94 29.94 -25.50
C ALA A 619 -6.37 31.28 -24.99
N GLN A 620 -7.08 32.39 -25.18
CA GLN A 620 -6.71 33.70 -24.63
C GLN A 620 -6.76 33.71 -23.09
N ALA A 621 -7.78 33.14 -22.47
CA ALA A 621 -7.87 33.03 -21.02
C ALA A 621 -6.73 32.18 -20.42
N THR A 622 -6.41 31.04 -21.04
CA THR A 622 -5.26 30.19 -20.68
C THR A 622 -3.93 30.92 -20.88
N GLN A 623 -3.76 31.68 -21.98
CA GLN A 623 -2.54 32.46 -22.21
C GLN A 623 -2.35 33.57 -21.16
N VAL A 624 -3.44 34.24 -20.75
CA VAL A 624 -3.43 35.25 -19.68
C VAL A 624 -3.13 34.62 -18.31
N ALA A 625 -3.74 33.46 -18.00
CA ALA A 625 -3.45 32.72 -16.78
C ALA A 625 -1.97 32.28 -16.71
N ASN A 626 -1.44 31.72 -17.80
CA ASN A 626 -0.04 31.30 -17.87
C ASN A 626 0.93 32.48 -17.75
N LYS A 627 0.66 33.62 -18.41
CA LYS A 627 1.44 34.86 -18.23
C LYS A 627 1.41 35.36 -16.78
N GLY A 628 0.26 35.24 -16.11
CA GLY A 628 0.12 35.53 -14.69
C GLY A 628 0.97 34.62 -13.81
N ALA A 629 0.96 33.31 -14.08
CA ALA A 629 1.77 32.32 -13.36
C ALA A 629 3.29 32.57 -13.54
N TYR A 630 3.74 32.88 -14.75
CA TYR A 630 5.13 33.27 -14.99
C TYR A 630 5.53 34.55 -14.24
N GLY A 631 4.68 35.59 -14.24
CA GLY A 631 4.93 36.81 -13.48
C GLY A 631 4.98 36.59 -11.96
N VAL A 632 4.16 35.68 -11.42
CA VAL A 632 4.24 35.25 -10.02
C VAL A 632 5.56 34.53 -9.72
N ALA A 633 5.97 33.59 -10.57
CA ALA A 633 7.23 32.85 -10.40
C ALA A 633 8.47 33.77 -10.48
N GLU A 634 8.47 34.72 -11.42
CA GLU A 634 9.53 35.73 -11.55
C GLU A 634 9.61 36.62 -10.31
N LYS A 635 8.46 37.11 -9.80
CA LYS A 635 8.43 37.92 -8.58
C LYS A 635 8.83 37.14 -7.34
N GLN A 636 8.45 35.86 -7.24
CA GLN A 636 8.88 34.97 -6.16
C GLN A 636 10.41 34.75 -6.17
N LEU A 637 11.03 34.64 -7.36
CA LEU A 637 12.48 34.54 -7.50
C LEU A 637 13.20 35.87 -7.15
N GLU A 638 12.63 37.02 -7.54
CA GLU A 638 13.12 38.35 -7.16
C GLU A 638 13.13 38.53 -5.62
N LEU A 639 12.00 38.24 -4.97
CA LEU A 639 11.84 38.34 -3.51
C LEU A 639 12.75 37.34 -2.77
N PHE A 640 12.88 36.12 -3.27
CA PHE A 640 13.81 35.13 -2.72
C PHE A 640 15.27 35.62 -2.77
N ARG A 641 15.69 36.21 -3.90
CA ARG A 641 17.03 36.81 -4.04
C ARG A 641 17.24 37.99 -3.08
N ALA A 642 16.24 38.86 -2.95
CA ALA A 642 16.30 40.00 -2.03
C ALA A 642 16.44 39.56 -0.56
N ALA A 643 15.60 38.64 -0.10
CA ALA A 643 15.67 38.08 1.26
C ALA A 643 16.96 37.28 1.51
N SER A 644 17.40 36.47 0.54
CA SER A 644 18.65 35.70 0.64
C SER A 644 19.89 36.59 0.70
N SER A 645 19.91 37.71 -0.03
CA SER A 645 21.02 38.67 0.01
C SER A 645 21.18 39.30 1.41
N GLN A 646 20.07 39.66 2.06
CA GLN A 646 20.12 40.19 3.43
C GLN A 646 20.53 39.12 4.46
N LEU A 647 20.09 37.87 4.29
CA LEU A 647 20.54 36.75 5.13
C LEU A 647 22.03 36.45 4.95
N LEU A 648 22.55 36.49 3.71
CA LEU A 648 23.98 36.28 3.44
C LEU A 648 24.85 37.36 4.09
N MET A 649 24.43 38.63 4.06
CA MET A 649 25.12 39.71 4.78
C MET A 649 25.21 39.46 6.30
N MET A 650 24.26 38.75 6.91
CA MET A 650 24.32 38.37 8.33
C MET A 650 25.32 37.23 8.62
N PHE A 651 25.72 36.46 7.61
CA PHE A 651 26.70 35.36 7.72
C PHE A 651 28.12 35.78 7.33
N GLU A 652 28.28 36.71 6.38
CA GLU A 652 29.60 37.16 5.92
C GLU A 652 30.28 38.12 6.91
N ASP A 653 29.54 39.02 7.56
CA ASP A 653 30.11 39.96 8.54
C ASP A 653 29.93 39.48 9.98
N ALA A 654 30.92 38.70 10.45
CA ALA A 654 30.96 38.17 11.80
C ALA A 654 31.04 39.26 12.90
N ALA A 655 31.36 40.51 12.57
CA ALA A 655 31.52 41.62 13.51
C ALA A 655 30.21 42.38 13.81
N LEU A 656 29.14 42.18 13.02
CA LEU A 656 27.83 42.84 13.21
C LEU A 656 27.33 42.76 14.66
N ALA A 657 26.90 43.88 15.25
CA ALA A 657 26.40 43.90 16.61
C ALA A 657 25.04 43.18 16.72
N PRO A 658 24.66 42.61 17.89
CA PRO A 658 23.42 41.87 18.04
C PRO A 658 22.15 42.67 17.67
N LYS A 659 22.18 43.99 17.84
CA LYS A 659 21.08 44.88 17.46
C LYS A 659 20.94 44.99 15.93
N GLU A 660 22.05 45.09 15.21
CA GLU A 660 22.08 45.23 13.75
C GLU A 660 21.65 43.92 13.07
N ARG A 661 22.05 42.76 13.61
CA ARG A 661 21.55 41.44 13.16
C ARG A 661 20.05 41.30 13.35
N SER A 662 19.50 41.83 14.44
CA SER A 662 18.06 41.86 14.70
C SER A 662 17.31 42.78 13.72
N GLU A 663 17.87 43.95 13.42
CA GLU A 663 17.34 44.90 12.43
C GLU A 663 17.30 44.27 11.02
N LEU A 664 18.38 43.59 10.59
CA LEU A 664 18.46 42.87 9.31
C LEU A 664 17.48 41.68 9.24
N ALA A 665 17.39 40.87 10.31
CA ALA A 665 16.42 39.77 10.37
C ALA A 665 14.96 40.27 10.26
N LYS A 666 14.67 41.42 10.89
CA LYS A 666 13.37 42.07 10.80
C LYS A 666 13.09 42.59 9.38
N GLN A 667 14.07 43.20 8.72
CA GLN A 667 13.93 43.65 7.32
C GLN A 667 13.68 42.49 6.36
N ALA A 668 14.45 41.39 6.47
CA ALA A 668 14.24 40.19 5.65
C ALA A 668 12.84 39.58 5.86
N TYR A 669 12.34 39.59 7.10
CA TYR A 669 10.99 39.15 7.43
C TYR A 669 9.89 40.09 6.88
N GLU A 670 10.10 41.42 6.94
CA GLU A 670 9.19 42.41 6.33
C GLU A 670 9.14 42.30 4.80
N VAL A 671 10.29 42.03 4.14
CA VAL A 671 10.35 41.73 2.69
C VAL A 671 9.56 40.47 2.35
N ALA A 672 9.71 39.39 3.13
CA ALA A 672 8.95 38.16 2.91
C ALA A 672 7.43 38.35 3.12
N LEU A 673 7.02 39.08 4.16
CA LEU A 673 5.60 39.37 4.45
C LEU A 673 4.93 40.23 3.38
N ASN A 674 5.59 41.32 2.96
CA ASN A 674 5.07 42.21 1.94
C ASN A 674 5.08 41.53 0.55
N GLY A 675 6.15 40.78 0.24
CA GLY A 675 6.24 39.98 -0.97
C GLY A 675 5.15 38.92 -1.09
N SER A 676 4.81 38.24 0.01
CA SER A 676 3.69 37.28 0.07
C SER A 676 2.33 37.93 -0.25
N ARG A 677 2.08 39.15 0.26
CA ARG A 677 0.89 39.93 -0.08
C ARG A 677 0.86 40.38 -1.54
N GLU A 678 2.00 40.79 -2.08
CA GLU A 678 2.14 41.20 -3.48
C GLU A 678 1.91 40.01 -4.45
N ILE A 679 2.55 38.86 -4.19
CA ILE A 679 2.32 37.60 -4.91
C ILE A 679 0.85 37.20 -4.87
N THR A 680 0.21 37.26 -3.70
CA THR A 680 -1.22 36.93 -3.55
C THR A 680 -2.09 37.86 -4.39
N SER A 681 -1.80 39.18 -4.36
CA SER A 681 -2.49 40.18 -5.18
C SER A 681 -2.31 39.92 -6.69
N MET A 682 -1.10 39.58 -7.13
CA MET A 682 -0.81 39.23 -8.52
C MET A 682 -1.56 37.97 -8.97
N ALA A 683 -1.59 36.91 -8.15
CA ALA A 683 -2.29 35.66 -8.44
C ALA A 683 -3.81 35.84 -8.51
N VAL A 684 -4.40 36.63 -7.59
CA VAL A 684 -5.82 37.01 -7.62
C VAL A 684 -6.12 37.80 -8.88
N LYS A 685 -5.35 38.85 -9.19
CA LYS A 685 -5.57 39.70 -10.37
C LYS A 685 -5.39 38.95 -11.70
N ALA A 686 -4.46 38.01 -11.79
CA ALA A 686 -4.30 37.14 -12.95
C ALA A 686 -5.55 36.24 -13.15
N SER A 687 -6.06 35.69 -12.06
CA SER A 687 -7.28 34.87 -12.05
C SER A 687 -8.51 35.70 -12.43
N GLU A 688 -8.70 36.90 -11.84
CA GLU A 688 -9.78 37.83 -12.20
C GLU A 688 -9.76 38.20 -13.68
N ASN A 689 -8.59 38.48 -14.26
CA ASN A 689 -8.47 38.79 -15.69
C ASN A 689 -8.86 37.59 -16.58
N ALA A 690 -8.41 36.38 -16.26
CA ALA A 690 -8.80 35.17 -16.99
C ALA A 690 -10.31 34.89 -16.86
N PHE A 691 -10.87 35.02 -15.65
CA PHE A 691 -12.31 34.90 -15.42
C PHE A 691 -13.12 36.00 -16.10
N ALA A 692 -12.60 37.22 -16.27
CA ALA A 692 -13.28 38.31 -16.97
C ALA A 692 -13.45 38.00 -18.47
N ILE A 693 -12.43 37.41 -19.11
CA ILE A 693 -12.49 36.94 -20.51
C ILE A 693 -13.57 35.88 -20.67
N THR A 694 -13.53 34.83 -19.84
CA THR A 694 -14.53 33.75 -19.85
C THR A 694 -15.94 34.25 -19.57
N ARG A 695 -16.11 35.14 -18.59
CA ARG A 695 -17.40 35.73 -18.21
C ARG A 695 -17.97 36.60 -19.32
N LYS A 696 -17.14 37.45 -19.96
CA LYS A 696 -17.57 38.25 -21.12
C LYS A 696 -18.08 37.34 -22.23
N ARG A 697 -17.35 36.27 -22.55
CA ARG A 697 -17.77 35.31 -23.59
C ARG A 697 -19.07 34.59 -23.23
N MET A 698 -19.26 34.19 -21.97
CA MET A 698 -20.55 33.64 -21.52
C MET A 698 -21.70 34.63 -21.71
N THR A 699 -21.53 35.92 -21.38
CA THR A 699 -22.56 36.95 -21.61
C THR A 699 -22.89 37.11 -23.10
N GLU A 700 -21.88 37.13 -23.97
CA GLU A 700 -22.08 37.18 -25.43
C GLU A 700 -22.86 35.97 -25.94
N ILE A 701 -22.54 34.75 -25.47
CA ILE A 701 -23.28 33.52 -25.79
C ILE A 701 -24.75 33.63 -25.34
N PHE A 702 -25.01 34.10 -24.12
CA PHE A 702 -26.38 34.29 -23.63
C PHE A 702 -27.16 35.33 -24.43
N GLU A 703 -26.55 36.45 -24.86
CA GLU A 703 -27.21 37.42 -25.74
C GLU A 703 -27.50 36.87 -27.14
N GLN A 704 -26.59 36.06 -27.70
CA GLN A 704 -26.79 35.38 -28.98
C GLN A 704 -27.97 34.39 -28.90
N PHE A 705 -28.02 33.55 -27.85
CA PHE A 705 -29.16 32.67 -27.60
C PHE A 705 -30.47 33.46 -27.43
N ARG A 706 -30.45 34.59 -26.71
CA ARG A 706 -31.64 35.45 -26.54
C ARG A 706 -32.13 36.03 -27.86
N LYS A 707 -31.23 36.48 -28.74
CA LYS A 707 -31.55 36.99 -30.08
C LYS A 707 -32.12 35.90 -30.99
N ALA A 708 -31.55 34.70 -30.97
CA ALA A 708 -32.07 33.55 -31.70
C ALA A 708 -33.49 33.18 -31.24
N ALA A 709 -33.73 33.15 -29.93
CA ALA A 709 -35.04 32.84 -29.35
C ALA A 709 -36.14 33.88 -29.67
N THR A 710 -35.79 35.13 -29.95
CA THR A 710 -36.76 36.16 -30.38
C THR A 710 -37.16 36.09 -31.86
N ILE A 711 -36.39 35.43 -32.71
CA ILE A 711 -36.70 35.33 -34.15
C ILE A 711 -37.83 34.31 -34.41
N GLY A 712 -37.94 33.26 -33.60
CA GLY A 712 -38.98 32.22 -33.70
C GLY A 712 -40.36 32.61 -33.18
N LYS A 713 -40.79 33.88 -33.31
CA LYS A 713 -42.14 34.33 -32.90
C LYS A 713 -42.94 35.12 -33.96
N ASP A 714 -42.33 35.49 -35.09
CA ASP A 714 -43.00 36.19 -36.21
C ASP A 714 -42.92 35.39 -37.54
N THR A 715 -42.82 34.06 -37.46
CA THR A 715 -42.93 33.12 -38.60
C THR A 715 -43.62 31.83 -38.16
#